data_AF-A0A7S4SN72-F1
#
_entry.id   AF-A0A7S4SN72-F1
#
_cell.length_a   1.000
_cell.length_b   1.000
_cell.length_c   1.000
_cell.angle_alpha   90.00
_cell.angle_beta   90.00
_cell.angle_gamma   90.00
#
_symmetry.space_group_name_H-M   'P 1'
#
loop_
_entity.id
_entity.type
_entity.pdbx_description
1 polymer ?
#
loop_
_entity_poly.entity_id
_entity_poly.type
_entity_poly.pdbx_seq_one_letter_code
_entity_poly.pdbx_strand_id
1 'polypeptide(L)'
;YGFVERVPQRWFFEEYGIAFEVDAVTGENSKGPGARTLTKWIQPGYQDDNKMIMFQDRLEDLQQSIATHLASRDPKVKDNEWKVIKDYLSSLVVAMKLAVSTYNKYRHGCSDGSCNVWRGYPNLDEHVEIFEEKGYTSYTCDDDEVFARLDEKPFEDLEEVQSHYQKMLFYWNEDTNSTCFNIELTVQICEDYRPQYHEMSVHYAARYLNNIKRFLWVGGGDSMLLHEILKYPSLEVAVGLEIDQKVVRNCYKHFGTQPHFDDEKVQWWFGDASKSLLMLPREYFGSFDLVVVDLSETVASLTVTDELDILDALTLLVKPDGIFLKNEVYFSSLKKLFKYSVMSHWYDNPIICSQAMTMGSHEIDFLNPTLKDHNVDTLHLADLDDIDDPFELYRDYARNTTVKPTCYRSNSGSELAEQTRSPGIILILEAENSSANLASPGAVKDTLTGVLEESGLSVVFADVTETIESKAIIRIILQEGYVVARTEPEHEYVGFDIHLWSSFHKQGDLEIALITAMKGDRKISSSFRIIAGGMFGVSTWMDDEKRRGPSSTEECDAVDDAVTYKAKQISINSVLGETMDSIGSPKLKVAVLCGNDVATCEGNINALQEKESVDHVLKLSCPSTKSFNPFGENAKEALNSCEKHLVQTIKDSLEKTGTFN
;
A
#
# COMPACT_ATOMS: atom_id res chain seq x y z
N TYR A 1 33.02 -0.39 -57.10
CA TYR A 1 31.70 -1.04 -57.30
C TYR A 1 30.64 -0.02 -56.93
N GLY A 2 29.88 0.46 -57.91
CA GLY A 2 28.92 1.54 -57.74
C GLY A 2 27.63 1.03 -57.10
N PHE A 3 27.15 1.76 -56.10
CA PHE A 3 25.83 1.53 -55.50
C PHE A 3 24.77 2.03 -56.48
N VAL A 4 24.08 1.10 -57.13
CA VAL A 4 22.75 1.35 -57.71
C VAL A 4 21.79 0.93 -56.61
N GLU A 5 20.92 1.85 -56.19
CA GLU A 5 20.03 1.79 -55.00
C GLU A 5 20.67 2.33 -53.70
N ARG A 6 19.95 3.24 -53.01
CA ARG A 6 20.45 3.98 -51.83
C ARG A 6 20.66 3.11 -50.57
N VAL A 7 20.19 1.87 -50.59
CA VAL A 7 20.29 0.90 -49.49
C VAL A 7 20.58 -0.46 -50.13
N PRO A 8 21.63 -1.18 -49.73
CA PRO A 8 21.83 -2.57 -50.14
C PRO A 8 20.59 -3.42 -49.85
N GLN A 9 20.15 -4.21 -50.83
CA GLN A 9 18.98 -5.08 -50.65
C GLN A 9 19.25 -6.25 -49.72
N ARG A 10 20.50 -6.70 -49.62
CA ARG A 10 20.88 -7.87 -48.82
C ARG A 10 21.87 -7.48 -47.75
N TRP A 11 21.61 -7.92 -46.54
CA TRP A 11 22.48 -7.73 -45.40
C TRP A 11 22.88 -9.08 -44.84
N PHE A 12 24.16 -9.25 -44.55
CA PHE A 12 24.74 -10.47 -44.03
C PHE A 12 25.55 -10.13 -42.78
N PHE A 13 25.20 -10.81 -41.69
CA PHE A 13 25.87 -10.70 -40.40
C PHE A 13 26.28 -12.11 -39.99
N GLU A 14 27.39 -12.57 -40.56
CA GLU A 14 27.88 -13.94 -40.38
C GLU A 14 28.12 -14.28 -38.90
N GLU A 15 28.54 -13.31 -38.10
CA GLU A 15 28.77 -13.44 -36.66
C GLU A 15 27.51 -13.88 -35.89
N TYR A 16 26.32 -13.50 -36.37
CA TYR A 16 25.04 -13.89 -35.79
C TYR A 16 24.31 -14.94 -36.63
N GLY A 17 24.89 -15.41 -37.74
CA GLY A 17 24.17 -16.24 -38.72
C GLY A 17 22.85 -15.60 -39.19
N ILE A 18 22.79 -14.26 -39.20
CA ILE A 18 21.62 -13.49 -39.60
C ILE A 18 21.88 -12.92 -40.99
N ALA A 19 20.95 -13.16 -41.90
CA ALA A 19 20.96 -12.49 -43.19
C ALA A 19 19.53 -12.30 -43.66
N PHE A 20 19.25 -11.18 -44.30
CA PHE A 20 17.91 -10.81 -44.73
C PHE A 20 17.91 -9.86 -45.94
N GLU A 21 16.76 -9.81 -46.60
CA GLU A 21 16.47 -8.93 -47.73
C GLU A 21 15.54 -7.80 -47.30
N VAL A 22 15.87 -6.58 -47.71
CA VAL A 22 15.06 -5.38 -47.52
C VAL A 22 14.71 -4.80 -48.88
N ASP A 23 13.45 -4.41 -49.06
CA ASP A 23 12.99 -3.79 -50.31
C ASP A 23 12.10 -2.56 -50.05
N ALA A 24 11.87 -1.74 -51.09
CA ALA A 24 10.90 -0.67 -51.09
C ALA A 24 9.49 -1.23 -50.89
N VAL A 25 8.68 -0.54 -50.09
CA VAL A 25 7.24 -0.80 -50.08
C VAL A 25 6.63 -0.21 -51.35
N THR A 26 6.29 -1.04 -52.33
CA THR A 26 5.57 -0.62 -53.55
C THR A 26 4.06 -0.88 -53.40
N GLY A 27 3.24 0.18 -53.26
CA GLY A 27 1.78 0.09 -53.18
C GLY A 27 1.08 1.40 -52.78
N GLU A 28 -0.24 1.48 -53.00
CA GLU A 28 -1.10 2.67 -52.74
C GLU A 28 -1.16 3.08 -51.26
N ASN A 29 -0.72 2.23 -50.33
CA ASN A 29 -0.65 2.50 -48.88
C ASN A 29 0.77 2.86 -48.39
N SER A 30 1.67 3.28 -49.28
CA SER A 30 3.03 3.66 -48.87
C SER A 30 3.01 4.92 -47.99
N LYS A 31 3.45 4.79 -46.74
CA LYS A 31 3.65 5.89 -45.77
C LYS A 31 4.84 6.78 -46.16
N GLY A 32 4.79 7.38 -47.35
CA GLY A 32 5.75 8.36 -47.85
C GLY A 32 6.92 7.80 -48.67
N PRO A 33 7.68 8.68 -49.36
CA PRO A 33 8.82 8.32 -50.18
C PRO A 33 9.96 7.79 -49.31
N GLY A 34 10.26 6.49 -49.42
CA GLY A 34 11.39 5.84 -48.73
C GLY A 34 11.03 4.73 -47.74
N ALA A 35 9.76 4.39 -47.58
CA ALA A 35 9.33 3.26 -46.74
C ALA A 35 9.94 1.93 -47.22
N ARG A 36 10.49 1.15 -46.29
CA ARG A 36 11.16 -0.13 -46.53
C ARG A 36 10.52 -1.23 -45.68
N THR A 37 10.61 -2.47 -46.13
CA THR A 37 10.19 -3.66 -45.37
C THR A 37 11.23 -4.76 -45.51
N LEU A 38 11.36 -5.59 -44.47
CA LEU A 38 12.04 -6.87 -44.60
C LEU A 38 11.14 -7.78 -45.46
N THR A 39 11.67 -8.29 -46.56
CA THR A 39 10.93 -9.14 -47.50
C THR A 39 11.22 -10.62 -47.28
N LYS A 40 12.43 -10.95 -46.81
CA LYS A 40 12.86 -12.33 -46.66
C LYS A 40 14.00 -12.48 -45.67
N TRP A 41 13.94 -13.52 -44.84
CA TRP A 41 15.11 -14.01 -44.10
C TRP A 41 15.90 -14.99 -44.97
N ILE A 42 17.20 -14.76 -45.11
CA ILE A 42 18.14 -15.60 -45.88
C ILE A 42 18.80 -16.65 -44.98
N GLN A 43 19.22 -16.28 -43.77
CA GLN A 43 19.82 -17.21 -42.80
C GLN A 43 18.94 -17.30 -41.54
N PRO A 44 18.91 -18.48 -40.87
CA PRO A 44 17.96 -18.76 -39.80
C PRO A 44 18.39 -18.21 -38.43
N GLY A 45 19.49 -17.45 -38.31
CA GLY A 45 19.94 -16.90 -37.02
C GLY A 45 18.89 -16.03 -36.32
N TYR A 46 17.90 -15.50 -37.05
CA TYR A 46 16.77 -14.77 -36.46
C TYR A 46 15.82 -15.64 -35.63
N GLN A 47 15.90 -16.97 -35.76
CA GLN A 47 15.12 -17.93 -34.98
C GLN A 47 15.79 -18.24 -33.63
N ASP A 48 17.01 -17.75 -33.42
CA ASP A 48 17.79 -17.91 -32.20
C ASP A 48 17.76 -16.59 -31.44
N ASP A 49 17.01 -16.57 -30.35
CA ASP A 49 16.74 -15.35 -29.59
C ASP A 49 18.02 -14.71 -29.04
N ASN A 50 19.00 -15.52 -28.63
CA ASN A 50 20.28 -15.00 -28.15
C ASN A 50 21.01 -14.24 -29.27
N LYS A 51 20.94 -14.74 -30.50
CA LYS A 51 21.55 -14.06 -31.66
C LYS A 51 20.79 -12.80 -32.05
N MET A 52 19.47 -12.79 -31.91
CA MET A 52 18.67 -11.57 -32.12
C MET A 52 18.90 -10.50 -31.04
N ILE A 53 19.13 -10.91 -29.79
CA ILE A 53 19.53 -10.01 -28.69
C ILE A 53 20.90 -9.41 -28.98
N MET A 54 21.91 -10.24 -29.24
CA MET A 54 23.25 -9.73 -29.60
C MET A 54 23.22 -8.85 -30.85
N PHE A 55 22.32 -9.14 -31.79
CA PHE A 55 22.10 -8.33 -32.99
C PHE A 55 21.42 -6.98 -32.68
N GLN A 56 20.53 -6.94 -31.68
CA GLN A 56 19.91 -5.70 -31.19
C GLN A 56 20.92 -4.86 -30.38
N ASP A 57 21.69 -5.46 -29.48
CA ASP A 57 22.76 -4.77 -28.74
C ASP A 57 23.74 -4.12 -29.72
N ARG A 58 24.10 -4.85 -30.79
CA ARG A 58 24.95 -4.33 -31.86
C ARG A 58 24.35 -3.13 -32.59
N LEU A 59 23.02 -3.10 -32.76
CA LEU A 59 22.32 -1.96 -33.34
C LEU A 59 22.39 -0.75 -32.42
N GLU A 60 22.20 -0.95 -31.11
CA GLU A 60 22.28 0.10 -30.11
C GLU A 60 23.70 0.69 -30.01
N ASP A 61 24.71 -0.17 -29.94
CA ASP A 61 26.14 0.20 -30.01
C ASP A 61 26.46 1.00 -31.27
N LEU A 62 25.95 0.55 -32.42
CA LEU A 62 26.15 1.23 -33.69
C LEU A 62 25.51 2.62 -33.68
N GLN A 63 24.28 2.75 -33.18
CA GLN A 63 23.61 4.04 -33.06
C GLN A 63 24.36 4.98 -32.13
N GLN A 64 24.83 4.49 -30.99
CA GLN A 64 25.60 5.26 -30.03
C GLN A 64 26.96 5.67 -30.60
N SER A 65 27.66 4.76 -31.28
CA SER A 65 28.93 5.04 -31.94
C SER A 65 28.78 6.08 -33.05
N ILE A 66 27.69 6.03 -33.83
CA ILE A 66 27.38 7.06 -34.83
C ILE A 66 27.13 8.42 -34.16
N ALA A 67 26.35 8.46 -33.07
CA ALA A 67 26.03 9.69 -32.36
C ALA A 67 27.26 10.34 -31.69
N THR A 68 28.20 9.53 -31.21
CA THR A 68 29.36 9.99 -30.42
C THR A 68 30.62 10.18 -31.27
N HIS A 69 31.03 9.15 -32.01
CA HIS A 69 32.31 9.10 -32.71
C HIS A 69 32.25 9.65 -34.14
N LEU A 70 31.05 9.74 -34.73
CA LEU A 70 30.85 10.23 -36.10
C LEU A 70 30.13 11.58 -36.16
N ALA A 71 29.97 12.25 -35.02
CA ALA A 71 29.45 13.61 -34.94
C ALA A 71 30.34 14.65 -35.64
N SER A 72 31.65 14.39 -35.72
CA SER A 72 32.62 15.26 -36.40
C SER A 72 33.49 14.49 -37.39
N ARG A 73 33.82 15.11 -38.53
CA ARG A 73 34.63 14.51 -39.58
C ARG A 73 36.11 14.66 -39.26
N ASP A 74 36.89 13.57 -39.28
CA ASP A 74 38.35 13.64 -39.29
C ASP A 74 38.83 14.41 -40.55
N PRO A 75 39.62 15.49 -40.41
CA PRO A 75 40.15 16.25 -41.54
C PRO A 75 40.93 15.45 -42.58
N LYS A 76 41.43 14.25 -42.22
CA LYS A 76 42.14 13.33 -43.12
C LYS A 76 41.21 12.57 -44.07
N VAL A 77 39.90 12.52 -43.77
CA VAL A 77 38.90 11.83 -44.59
C VAL A 77 38.28 12.82 -45.58
N LYS A 78 38.34 12.49 -46.88
CA LYS A 78 37.79 13.35 -47.93
C LYS A 78 36.26 13.45 -47.80
N ASP A 79 35.69 14.57 -48.22
CA ASP A 79 34.23 14.83 -48.10
C ASP A 79 33.37 13.77 -48.77
N ASN A 80 33.80 13.28 -49.94
CA ASN A 80 33.10 12.24 -50.68
C ASN A 80 33.15 10.89 -49.95
N GLU A 81 34.29 10.53 -49.36
CA GLU A 81 34.47 9.31 -48.56
C GLU A 81 33.64 9.38 -47.27
N TRP A 82 33.67 10.53 -46.58
CA TRP A 82 32.89 10.78 -45.38
C TRP A 82 31.38 10.66 -45.63
N LYS A 83 30.92 11.21 -46.75
CA LYS A 83 29.52 11.10 -47.15
C LYS A 83 29.12 9.63 -47.39
N VAL A 84 29.94 8.86 -48.10
CA VAL A 84 29.68 7.43 -48.37
C VAL A 84 29.64 6.62 -47.06
N ILE A 85 30.53 6.91 -46.11
CA ILE A 85 30.53 6.25 -44.79
C ILE A 85 29.22 6.53 -44.04
N LYS A 86 28.78 7.80 -43.99
CA LYS A 86 27.51 8.15 -43.32
C LYS A 86 26.29 7.54 -44.01
N ASP A 87 26.26 7.54 -45.35
CA ASP A 87 25.16 6.96 -46.12
C ASP A 87 25.08 5.43 -45.89
N TYR A 88 26.23 4.74 -45.82
CA TYR A 88 26.29 3.31 -45.50
C TYR A 88 25.82 2.99 -44.09
N LEU A 89 26.33 3.71 -43.08
CA LEU A 89 25.98 3.46 -41.68
C LEU A 89 24.52 3.78 -41.39
N SER A 90 23.98 4.84 -42.00
CA SER A 90 22.55 5.16 -41.91
C SER A 90 21.70 4.04 -42.54
N SER A 91 22.14 3.50 -43.67
CA SER A 91 21.46 2.38 -44.33
C SER A 91 21.52 1.10 -43.51
N LEU A 92 22.64 0.84 -42.84
CA LEU A 92 22.85 -0.30 -41.95
C LEU A 92 21.91 -0.24 -40.75
N VAL A 93 21.82 0.92 -40.07
CA VAL A 93 20.89 1.13 -38.95
C VAL A 93 19.44 0.89 -39.38
N VAL A 94 19.04 1.40 -40.54
CA VAL A 94 17.68 1.19 -41.06
C VAL A 94 17.41 -0.29 -41.32
N ALA A 95 18.35 -1.01 -41.93
CA ALA A 95 18.20 -2.44 -42.21
C ALA A 95 18.09 -3.28 -40.93
N MET A 96 18.97 -3.02 -39.94
CA MET A 96 18.94 -3.70 -38.65
C MET A 96 17.64 -3.42 -37.88
N LYS A 97 17.14 -2.18 -37.86
CA LYS A 97 15.83 -1.83 -37.24
C LYS A 97 14.66 -2.57 -37.86
N LEU A 98 14.66 -2.72 -39.20
CA LEU A 98 13.61 -3.47 -39.91
C LEU A 98 13.64 -4.95 -39.54
N ALA A 99 14.82 -5.55 -39.40
CA ALA A 99 14.97 -6.93 -38.96
C ALA A 99 14.45 -7.14 -37.52
N VAL A 100 14.85 -6.29 -36.57
CA VAL A 100 14.40 -6.36 -35.17
C VAL A 100 12.88 -6.15 -35.05
N SER A 101 12.34 -5.11 -35.68
CA SER A 101 10.89 -4.84 -35.64
C SER A 101 10.06 -5.94 -36.30
N THR A 102 10.55 -6.53 -37.40
CA THR A 102 9.89 -7.66 -38.07
C THR A 102 9.90 -8.89 -37.16
N TYR A 103 11.02 -9.19 -36.52
CA TYR A 103 11.14 -10.28 -35.55
C TYR A 103 10.16 -10.13 -34.38
N ASN A 104 10.11 -8.95 -33.74
CA ASN A 104 9.22 -8.69 -32.60
C ASN A 104 7.73 -8.88 -32.95
N LYS A 105 7.33 -8.55 -34.19
CA LYS A 105 5.96 -8.71 -34.70
C LYS A 105 5.49 -10.17 -34.78
N TYR A 106 6.38 -11.13 -35.00
CA TYR A 106 6.04 -12.55 -35.11
C TYR A 106 5.95 -13.29 -33.76
N ARG A 107 6.36 -12.64 -32.66
CA ARG A 107 6.44 -13.25 -31.32
C ARG A 107 5.09 -13.31 -30.58
N HIS A 108 4.05 -12.67 -31.08
CA HIS A 108 2.76 -12.49 -30.38
C HIS A 108 1.74 -13.59 -30.73
N GLY A 109 2.17 -14.86 -30.68
CA GLY A 109 1.34 -16.04 -30.96
C GLY A 109 0.71 -16.62 -29.70
N CYS A 110 -0.47 -16.12 -29.33
CA CYS A 110 -1.42 -16.67 -28.35
C CYS A 110 -1.85 -18.13 -28.58
N SER A 111 -1.36 -19.13 -27.86
CA SER A 111 -2.09 -20.41 -27.71
C SER A 111 -2.41 -20.69 -26.24
N ASP A 112 -3.49 -21.44 -25.98
CA ASP A 112 -3.88 -22.05 -24.68
C ASP A 112 -3.93 -21.19 -23.40
N GLY A 113 -3.99 -19.86 -23.53
CA GLY A 113 -4.12 -18.98 -22.36
C GLY A 113 -2.84 -18.85 -21.53
N SER A 114 -1.70 -19.25 -22.12
CA SER A 114 -0.36 -18.95 -21.66
C SER A 114 0.31 -18.03 -22.69
N CYS A 115 0.75 -16.85 -22.25
CA CYS A 115 1.52 -15.94 -23.08
C CYS A 115 2.99 -16.11 -22.70
N ASN A 116 3.81 -16.55 -23.65
CA ASN A 116 5.25 -16.46 -23.48
C ASN A 116 5.65 -15.08 -24.06
N VAL A 117 5.64 -14.04 -23.22
CA VAL A 117 6.19 -12.72 -23.55
C VAL A 117 7.69 -12.84 -23.34
N TRP A 118 8.36 -12.96 -24.46
CA TRP A 118 9.60 -13.72 -24.54
C TRP A 118 10.61 -12.57 -24.70
N ARG A 119 11.04 -12.05 -23.55
CA ARG A 119 12.39 -11.56 -23.28
C ARG A 119 12.90 -12.43 -22.12
N GLY A 120 12.95 -13.73 -22.35
CA GLY A 120 13.50 -14.72 -21.43
C GLY A 120 14.48 -15.59 -22.20
N TYR A 121 15.64 -15.90 -21.62
CA TYR A 121 16.66 -16.71 -22.26
C TYR A 121 16.15 -18.16 -22.51
N PRO A 122 16.40 -18.81 -23.66
CA PRO A 122 15.67 -20.02 -24.05
C PRO A 122 15.95 -21.33 -23.31
N ASN A 123 16.83 -21.37 -22.31
CA ASN A 123 17.23 -22.63 -21.65
C ASN A 123 17.42 -22.43 -20.15
N LEU A 124 16.35 -22.07 -19.43
CA LEU A 124 16.39 -21.97 -17.96
C LEU A 124 16.24 -23.32 -17.25
N ASP A 125 15.76 -24.36 -17.94
CA ASP A 125 15.67 -25.71 -17.36
C ASP A 125 17.02 -26.46 -17.34
N GLU A 126 17.95 -26.14 -18.24
CA GLU A 126 19.31 -26.74 -18.26
C GLU A 126 20.38 -25.88 -17.57
N HIS A 127 20.00 -24.71 -17.04
CA HIS A 127 20.93 -23.77 -16.42
C HIS A 127 20.58 -23.40 -14.97
N VAL A 128 19.73 -24.19 -14.30
CA VAL A 128 19.49 -24.07 -12.85
C VAL A 128 20.81 -23.95 -12.07
N GLU A 129 21.87 -24.66 -12.51
CA GLU A 129 23.19 -24.62 -11.87
C GLU A 129 24.02 -23.35 -12.18
N ILE A 130 23.76 -22.62 -13.28
CA ILE A 130 24.48 -21.36 -13.59
C ILE A 130 23.74 -20.13 -13.02
N PHE A 131 22.42 -20.22 -12.83
CA PHE A 131 21.60 -19.13 -12.27
C PHE A 131 21.74 -18.96 -10.75
N GLU A 132 22.17 -19.99 -10.03
CA GLU A 132 22.56 -19.86 -8.61
C GLU A 132 23.95 -19.23 -8.43
N GLU A 133 24.86 -19.39 -9.40
CA GLU A 133 26.27 -18.97 -9.25
C GLU A 133 26.53 -17.51 -9.66
N LYS A 134 25.62 -16.87 -10.41
CA LYS A 134 25.77 -15.46 -10.86
C LYS A 134 24.66 -14.50 -10.45
N GLY A 135 23.64 -14.97 -9.71
CA GLY A 135 22.66 -14.17 -9.01
C GLY A 135 21.80 -13.24 -9.87
N TYR A 136 20.50 -13.18 -9.58
CA TYR A 136 19.67 -12.01 -9.92
C TYR A 136 20.07 -10.75 -9.11
N THR A 137 21.32 -10.67 -8.66
CA THR A 137 21.88 -9.66 -7.75
C THR A 137 22.63 -8.55 -8.48
N SER A 138 22.68 -8.54 -9.80
CA SER A 138 23.55 -7.62 -10.55
C SER A 138 22.80 -6.51 -11.30
N TYR A 139 21.98 -5.70 -10.61
CA TYR A 139 21.61 -4.35 -11.08
C TYR A 139 21.22 -3.36 -9.96
N THR A 140 21.29 -3.71 -8.67
CA THR A 140 21.67 -2.67 -7.70
C THR A 140 23.08 -2.25 -8.12
N CYS A 141 23.38 -0.95 -8.14
CA CYS A 141 24.75 -0.55 -8.40
C CYS A 141 25.67 -1.31 -7.43
N ASP A 142 26.86 -1.70 -7.88
CA ASP A 142 27.85 -2.36 -7.03
C ASP A 142 27.91 -1.56 -5.74
N ASP A 143 27.60 -2.20 -4.60
CA ASP A 143 27.61 -1.52 -3.30
C ASP A 143 28.95 -0.80 -3.16
N ASP A 144 30.05 -1.41 -3.61
CA ASP A 144 31.37 -0.78 -3.61
C ASP A 144 31.47 0.46 -4.53
N GLU A 145 30.67 0.58 -5.59
CA GLU A 145 30.62 1.75 -6.49
C GLU A 145 29.63 2.83 -6.02
N VAL A 146 28.50 2.47 -5.40
CA VAL A 146 27.61 3.41 -4.70
C VAL A 146 28.32 3.94 -3.47
N PHE A 147 28.87 3.06 -2.62
CA PHE A 147 29.69 3.41 -1.48
C PHE A 147 30.97 4.11 -1.91
N ALA A 148 31.64 3.76 -3.01
CA ALA A 148 32.76 4.59 -3.50
C ALA A 148 32.28 5.99 -3.92
N ARG A 149 31.12 6.15 -4.57
CA ARG A 149 30.55 7.48 -4.84
C ARG A 149 30.14 8.22 -3.56
N LEU A 150 29.75 7.48 -2.51
CA LEU A 150 29.44 7.99 -1.18
C LEU A 150 30.69 8.23 -0.30
N ASP A 151 31.81 7.57 -0.57
CA ASP A 151 33.07 7.65 0.20
C ASP A 151 34.08 8.60 -0.47
N GLU A 152 34.02 8.78 -1.80
CA GLU A 152 34.92 9.66 -2.57
C GLU A 152 34.50 11.14 -2.56
N LYS A 153 33.30 11.46 -2.07
CA LYS A 153 32.73 12.82 -2.07
C LYS A 153 32.44 13.31 -0.63
N PRO A 154 32.36 14.62 -0.38
CA PRO A 154 32.24 15.16 0.97
C PRO A 154 30.82 14.96 1.50
N PHE A 155 30.56 13.78 2.08
CA PHE A 155 29.39 13.60 2.92
C PHE A 155 29.73 14.05 4.32
N GLU A 156 28.96 15.01 4.83
CA GLU A 156 29.09 15.46 6.20
C GLU A 156 28.15 14.63 7.08
N ASP A 157 28.70 13.93 8.08
CA ASP A 157 27.91 13.22 9.08
C ASP A 157 26.99 14.23 9.80
N LEU A 158 25.68 14.02 9.69
CA LEU A 158 24.69 14.82 10.41
C LEU A 158 24.42 14.23 11.79
N GLU A 159 24.14 12.93 11.84
CA GLU A 159 23.81 12.24 13.08
C GLU A 159 24.00 10.73 12.98
N GLU A 160 24.59 10.15 14.02
CA GLU A 160 24.62 8.71 14.23
C GLU A 160 23.67 8.34 15.37
N VAL A 161 22.76 7.40 15.12
CA VAL A 161 21.77 6.93 16.11
C VAL A 161 21.86 5.43 16.26
N GLN A 162 22.16 4.96 17.48
CA GLN A 162 22.05 3.56 17.84
C GLN A 162 20.69 3.27 18.50
N SER A 163 19.90 2.34 17.94
CA SER A 163 18.70 1.80 18.57
C SER A 163 18.98 0.42 19.21
N HIS A 164 17.93 -0.19 19.79
CA HIS A 164 18.00 -1.56 20.27
C HIS A 164 18.11 -2.59 19.14
N TYR A 165 17.78 -2.18 17.91
CA TYR A 165 17.67 -3.06 16.76
C TYR A 165 18.83 -2.88 15.79
N GLN A 166 19.22 -1.62 15.51
CA GLN A 166 20.10 -1.30 14.41
C GLN A 166 20.83 0.02 14.60
N LYS A 167 21.87 0.24 13.78
CA LYS A 167 22.61 1.50 13.68
C LYS A 167 22.12 2.29 12.47
N MET A 168 21.76 3.56 12.70
CA MET A 168 21.33 4.51 11.67
C MET A 168 22.37 5.61 11.51
N LEU A 169 22.71 5.97 10.27
CA LEU A 169 23.52 7.15 9.97
C LEU A 169 22.78 8.08 9.01
N PHE A 170 22.73 9.35 9.39
CA PHE A 170 22.23 10.44 8.56
C PHE A 170 23.42 11.30 8.14
N TYR A 171 23.49 11.62 6.86
CA TYR A 171 24.61 12.34 6.29
C TYR A 171 24.13 13.28 5.18
N TRP A 172 24.81 14.39 5.01
CA TRP A 172 24.47 15.44 4.05
C TRP A 172 25.34 15.35 2.82
N ASN A 173 24.73 15.37 1.64
CA ASN A 173 25.39 15.38 0.35
C ASN A 173 25.55 16.84 -0.13
N GLU A 174 26.78 17.35 -0.15
CA GLU A 174 27.09 18.70 -0.65
C GLU A 174 26.71 18.89 -2.13
N ASP A 175 26.89 17.86 -2.96
CA ASP A 175 26.71 17.97 -4.41
C ASP A 175 25.24 18.07 -4.82
N THR A 176 24.38 17.31 -4.13
CA THR A 176 22.92 17.32 -4.39
C THR A 176 22.16 18.16 -3.39
N ASN A 177 22.85 18.75 -2.40
CA ASN A 177 22.27 19.52 -1.31
C ASN A 177 21.09 18.78 -0.65
N SER A 178 21.30 17.49 -0.35
CA SER A 178 20.25 16.58 0.10
C SER A 178 20.73 15.74 1.28
N THR A 179 19.82 15.46 2.20
CA THR A 179 20.07 14.50 3.29
C THR A 179 19.90 13.07 2.77
N CYS A 180 20.72 12.16 3.28
CA CYS A 180 20.67 10.73 3.03
C CYS A 180 20.66 9.95 4.35
N PHE A 181 20.10 8.74 4.31
CA PHE A 181 19.95 7.85 5.45
C PHE A 181 20.37 6.43 5.07
N ASN A 182 21.19 5.81 5.90
CA ASN A 182 21.49 4.39 5.82
C ASN A 182 21.25 3.67 7.15
N ILE A 183 21.01 2.36 7.05
CA ILE A 183 20.96 1.43 8.17
C ILE A 183 22.07 0.42 7.95
N GLU A 184 22.98 0.28 8.91
CA GLU A 184 24.07 -0.70 8.84
C GLU A 184 24.84 -0.71 7.51
N LEU A 185 25.15 0.49 7.00
CA LEU A 185 25.80 0.68 5.70
C LEU A 185 24.94 0.26 4.49
N THR A 186 23.62 0.17 4.60
CA THR A 186 22.72 0.00 3.46
C THR A 186 21.90 1.27 3.28
N VAL A 187 22.07 1.97 2.15
CA VAL A 187 21.32 3.19 1.86
C VAL A 187 19.84 2.87 1.79
N GLN A 188 19.04 3.58 2.57
CA GLN A 188 17.59 3.43 2.57
C GLN A 188 16.95 4.49 1.67
N ILE A 189 17.27 5.77 1.91
CA ILE A 189 16.65 6.90 1.22
C ILE A 189 17.58 8.13 1.20
N CYS A 190 17.47 8.96 0.15
CA CYS A 190 17.92 10.35 0.14
C CYS A 190 16.81 11.26 -0.39
N GLU A 191 16.86 12.54 -0.02
CA GLU A 191 15.80 13.52 -0.33
C GLU A 191 15.56 13.74 -1.82
N ASP A 192 16.60 13.59 -2.65
CA ASP A 192 16.65 13.85 -4.08
C ASP A 192 16.07 12.72 -4.95
N TYR A 193 15.79 11.54 -4.38
CA TYR A 193 15.19 10.41 -5.11
C TYR A 193 14.03 9.70 -4.40
N ARG A 194 13.37 10.40 -3.47
CA ARG A 194 12.24 9.84 -2.71
C ARG A 194 11.10 9.26 -3.56
N PRO A 195 10.57 9.94 -4.59
CA PRO A 195 9.37 9.42 -5.27
C PRO A 195 9.62 8.13 -6.05
N GLN A 196 10.83 7.92 -6.59
CA GLN A 196 11.10 6.83 -7.54
C GLN A 196 10.85 5.44 -6.95
N TYR A 197 11.19 5.21 -5.68
CA TYR A 197 10.94 3.93 -5.01
C TYR A 197 9.51 3.81 -4.49
N HIS A 198 9.00 4.85 -3.82
CA HIS A 198 7.72 4.80 -3.12
C HIS A 198 6.53 4.89 -4.06
N GLU A 199 6.60 5.74 -5.09
CA GLU A 199 5.53 5.86 -6.07
C GLU A 199 5.36 4.58 -6.87
N MET A 200 6.47 3.92 -7.22
CA MET A 200 6.43 2.61 -7.86
C MET A 200 5.78 1.58 -6.94
N SER A 201 6.16 1.55 -5.66
CA SER A 201 5.61 0.58 -4.70
C SER A 201 4.11 0.76 -4.45
N VAL A 202 3.62 2.00 -4.44
CA VAL A 202 2.22 2.30 -4.13
C VAL A 202 1.38 2.49 -5.41
N HIS A 203 1.74 3.42 -6.29
CA HIS A 203 0.90 3.82 -7.42
C HIS A 203 0.92 2.83 -8.57
N TYR A 204 2.03 2.12 -8.82
CA TYR A 204 2.04 1.09 -9.84
C TYR A 204 1.14 -0.08 -9.46
N ALA A 205 1.26 -0.58 -8.23
CA ALA A 205 0.37 -1.63 -7.72
C ALA A 205 -1.09 -1.16 -7.70
N ALA A 206 -1.34 0.08 -7.29
CA ALA A 206 -2.67 0.67 -7.25
C ALA A 206 -3.40 0.70 -8.60
N ARG A 207 -2.68 0.80 -9.72
CA ARG A 207 -3.28 0.81 -11.07
C ARG A 207 -4.06 -0.45 -11.38
N TYR A 208 -3.76 -1.56 -10.72
CA TYR A 208 -4.46 -2.83 -10.90
C TYR A 208 -5.71 -2.95 -9.99
N LEU A 209 -5.92 -1.99 -9.09
CA LEU A 209 -7.02 -1.98 -8.12
C LEU A 209 -8.09 -0.95 -8.52
N ASN A 210 -9.36 -1.35 -8.43
CA ASN A 210 -10.47 -0.45 -8.71
C ASN A 210 -10.60 0.68 -7.69
N ASN A 211 -10.28 0.45 -6.42
CA ASN A 211 -10.22 1.44 -5.34
C ASN A 211 -9.29 0.90 -4.26
N ILE A 212 -8.72 1.78 -3.44
CA ILE A 212 -7.91 1.38 -2.28
C ILE A 212 -8.55 1.96 -1.02
N LYS A 213 -9.06 1.08 -0.16
CA LYS A 213 -9.69 1.42 1.11
C LYS A 213 -8.83 1.01 2.29
N ARG A 214 -8.15 -0.12 2.17
CA ARG A 214 -7.37 -0.72 3.26
C ARG A 214 -5.97 -1.02 2.77
N PHE A 215 -5.00 -0.34 3.35
CA PHE A 215 -3.58 -0.49 3.06
C PHE A 215 -2.84 -1.00 4.29
N LEU A 216 -1.92 -1.95 4.10
CA LEU A 216 -1.00 -2.38 5.14
C LEU A 216 0.43 -2.31 4.60
N TRP A 217 1.34 -1.77 5.39
CA TRP A 217 2.76 -1.81 5.07
C TRP A 217 3.58 -2.36 6.24
N VAL A 218 4.70 -2.98 5.92
CA VAL A 218 5.62 -3.59 6.89
C VAL A 218 7.02 -3.08 6.60
N GLY A 219 7.71 -2.57 7.62
CA GLY A 219 8.90 -1.73 7.44
C GLY A 219 8.50 -0.33 7.01
N GLY A 220 9.28 0.31 6.12
CA GLY A 220 8.96 1.64 5.61
C GLY A 220 8.89 2.71 6.71
N GLY A 221 9.77 2.60 7.71
CA GLY A 221 9.84 3.55 8.83
C GLY A 221 10.14 4.98 8.42
N ASP A 222 10.58 5.24 7.18
CA ASP A 222 10.71 6.60 6.64
C ASP A 222 9.37 7.31 6.40
N SER A 223 8.25 6.58 6.52
CA SER A 223 6.88 7.07 6.32
C SER A 223 6.54 7.51 4.90
N MET A 224 7.36 7.18 3.90
CA MET A 224 7.11 7.60 2.52
C MET A 224 6.08 6.71 1.81
N LEU A 225 6.02 5.40 2.10
CA LEU A 225 4.90 4.56 1.64
C LEU A 225 3.56 5.09 2.19
N LEU A 226 3.55 5.55 3.43
CA LEU A 226 2.40 6.19 4.05
C LEU A 226 2.06 7.52 3.36
N HIS A 227 3.06 8.35 3.08
CA HIS A 227 2.88 9.59 2.34
C HIS A 227 2.19 9.37 0.98
N GLU A 228 2.63 8.38 0.21
CA GLU A 228 2.06 8.08 -1.10
C GLU A 228 0.63 7.54 -1.01
N ILE A 229 0.33 6.65 -0.05
CA ILE A 229 -1.02 6.09 0.05
C ILE A 229 -2.06 7.08 0.57
N LEU A 230 -1.66 8.04 1.40
CA LEU A 230 -2.58 9.09 1.90
C LEU A 230 -3.11 10.00 0.78
N LYS A 231 -2.49 9.98 -0.41
CA LYS A 231 -3.00 10.68 -1.60
C LYS A 231 -4.31 10.09 -2.14
N TYR A 232 -4.73 8.90 -1.70
CA TYR A 232 -5.96 8.25 -2.15
C TYR A 232 -7.18 8.65 -1.29
N PRO A 233 -8.17 9.37 -1.85
CA PRO A 233 -9.36 9.79 -1.08
C PRO A 233 -10.23 8.62 -0.61
N SER A 234 -10.17 7.49 -1.31
CA SER A 234 -10.89 6.26 -0.97
C SER A 234 -10.33 5.53 0.25
N LEU A 235 -9.15 5.90 0.73
CA LEU A 235 -8.48 5.24 1.84
C LEU A 235 -9.29 5.43 3.13
N GLU A 236 -9.61 4.32 3.76
CA GLU A 236 -10.35 4.21 5.03
C GLU A 236 -9.41 3.85 6.20
N VAL A 237 -8.41 2.99 5.96
CA VAL A 237 -7.36 2.70 6.96
C VAL A 237 -6.03 2.36 6.30
N ALA A 238 -4.95 2.82 6.94
CA ALA A 238 -3.57 2.48 6.64
C ALA A 238 -2.93 1.92 7.92
N VAL A 239 -2.40 0.69 7.88
CA VAL A 239 -1.80 0.02 9.04
C VAL A 239 -0.31 -0.23 8.80
N GLY A 240 0.54 0.35 9.64
CA GLY A 240 2.00 0.24 9.55
C GLY A 240 2.56 -0.65 10.63
N LEU A 241 3.37 -1.65 10.24
CA LEU A 241 4.12 -2.49 11.16
C LEU A 241 5.61 -2.12 11.06
N GLU A 242 6.17 -1.53 12.11
CA GLU A 242 7.58 -1.11 12.15
C GLU A 242 8.22 -1.56 13.46
N ILE A 243 9.44 -2.10 13.40
CA ILE A 243 10.10 -2.59 14.61
C ILE A 243 10.72 -1.44 15.42
N ASP A 244 11.23 -0.42 14.75
CA ASP A 244 12.07 0.62 15.33
C ASP A 244 11.48 2.03 15.20
N GLN A 245 10.84 2.48 16.27
CA GLN A 245 10.33 3.87 16.39
C GLN A 245 11.41 4.94 16.18
N LYS A 246 12.70 4.63 16.39
CA LYS A 246 13.74 5.62 16.15
C LYS A 246 13.93 5.88 14.66
N VAL A 247 13.65 4.93 13.76
CA VAL A 247 13.69 5.17 12.32
C VAL A 247 12.66 6.24 11.97
N VAL A 248 11.41 6.05 12.38
CA VAL A 248 10.30 7.00 12.14
C VAL A 248 10.61 8.39 12.67
N ARG A 249 11.05 8.50 13.93
CA ARG A 249 11.33 9.80 14.55
C ARG A 249 12.50 10.54 13.91
N ASN A 250 13.56 9.82 13.54
CA ASN A 250 14.72 10.47 12.90
C ASN A 250 14.45 10.79 11.43
N CYS A 251 13.67 9.98 10.72
CA CYS A 251 13.22 10.34 9.37
C CYS A 251 12.34 11.60 9.41
N TYR A 252 11.43 11.72 10.38
CA TYR A 252 10.69 12.97 10.57
C TYR A 252 11.62 14.17 10.85
N LYS A 253 12.61 13.99 11.74
CA LYS A 253 13.58 15.04 12.10
C LYS A 253 14.40 15.52 10.90
N HIS A 254 14.90 14.60 10.07
CA HIS A 254 15.87 14.90 9.02
C HIS A 254 15.25 15.12 7.63
N PHE A 255 14.11 14.49 7.35
CA PHE A 255 13.43 14.55 6.04
C PHE A 255 12.08 15.26 6.08
N GLY A 256 11.56 15.58 7.26
CA GLY A 256 10.22 16.15 7.45
C GLY A 256 9.09 15.21 7.07
N THR A 257 9.35 13.90 6.95
CA THR A 257 8.34 12.90 6.59
C THR A 257 7.40 12.65 7.75
N GLN A 258 6.14 13.05 7.58
CA GLN A 258 5.15 13.00 8.64
C GLN A 258 4.71 11.55 8.89
N PRO A 259 4.81 11.05 10.12
CA PRO A 259 4.29 9.72 10.45
C PRO A 259 2.76 9.71 10.58
N HIS A 260 2.11 10.88 10.59
CA HIS A 260 0.66 11.03 10.68
C HIS A 260 0.03 10.26 11.85
N PHE A 261 0.68 10.31 13.03
CA PHE A 261 0.09 9.73 14.26
C PHE A 261 -1.24 10.39 14.63
N ASP A 262 -1.51 11.58 14.10
CA ASP A 262 -2.73 12.38 14.26
C ASP A 262 -3.85 12.06 13.24
N ASP A 263 -3.56 11.30 12.19
CA ASP A 263 -4.58 10.93 11.19
C ASP A 263 -5.38 9.70 11.66
N GLU A 264 -6.70 9.85 11.77
CA GLU A 264 -7.59 8.78 12.22
C GLU A 264 -7.61 7.53 11.32
N LYS A 265 -7.11 7.65 10.09
CA LYS A 265 -6.96 6.53 9.15
C LYS A 265 -5.68 5.75 9.41
N VAL A 266 -4.71 6.31 10.12
CA VAL A 266 -3.36 5.76 10.25
C VAL A 266 -3.24 5.00 11.56
N GLN A 267 -2.67 3.79 11.50
CA GLN A 267 -2.40 2.98 12.68
C GLN A 267 -0.99 2.42 12.64
N TRP A 268 -0.13 2.95 13.51
CA TRP A 268 1.20 2.39 13.72
C TRP A 268 1.19 1.33 14.80
N TRP A 269 1.85 0.21 14.51
CA TRP A 269 2.07 -0.91 15.42
C TRP A 269 3.57 -1.16 15.51
N PHE A 270 4.16 -0.68 16.60
CA PHE A 270 5.58 -0.81 16.82
C PHE A 270 5.93 -2.12 17.53
N GLY A 271 6.79 -2.91 16.90
CA GLY A 271 7.27 -4.17 17.46
C GLY A 271 7.62 -5.19 16.38
N ASP A 272 8.23 -6.27 16.84
CA ASP A 272 8.59 -7.42 16.01
C ASP A 272 7.36 -7.96 15.25
N ALA A 273 7.43 -7.97 13.92
CA ALA A 273 6.33 -8.39 13.05
C ALA A 273 5.82 -9.80 13.38
N SER A 274 6.70 -10.73 13.81
CA SER A 274 6.30 -12.07 14.24
C SER A 274 5.35 -12.08 15.44
N LYS A 275 5.40 -11.02 16.25
CA LYS A 275 4.50 -10.82 17.40
C LYS A 275 3.34 -9.92 17.02
N SER A 276 3.59 -8.83 16.29
CA SER A 276 2.56 -7.89 15.84
C SER A 276 1.48 -8.59 15.02
N LEU A 277 1.85 -9.50 14.11
CA LEU A 277 0.90 -10.26 13.28
C LEU A 277 -0.03 -11.13 14.12
N LEU A 278 0.46 -11.71 15.21
CA LEU A 278 -0.36 -12.48 16.16
C LEU A 278 -1.30 -11.59 16.99
N MET A 279 -1.05 -10.28 17.03
CA MET A 279 -1.82 -9.31 17.81
C MET A 279 -2.82 -8.52 16.96
N LEU A 280 -2.71 -8.59 15.64
CA LEU A 280 -3.65 -7.90 14.76
C LEU A 280 -5.09 -8.40 14.98
N PRO A 281 -6.08 -7.50 14.91
CA PRO A 281 -7.48 -7.88 15.00
C PRO A 281 -7.84 -8.92 13.94
N ARG A 282 -8.67 -9.89 14.30
CA ARG A 282 -9.07 -10.98 13.40
C ARG A 282 -9.71 -10.47 12.10
N GLU A 283 -10.46 -9.37 12.17
CA GLU A 283 -11.10 -8.75 11.01
C GLU A 283 -10.12 -8.15 9.99
N TYR A 284 -8.82 -8.12 10.31
CA TYR A 284 -7.79 -7.63 9.38
C TYR A 284 -7.41 -8.69 8.33
N PHE A 285 -7.55 -9.97 8.66
CA PHE A 285 -7.23 -11.08 7.76
C PHE A 285 -8.24 -11.16 6.61
N GLY A 286 -7.75 -11.18 5.38
CA GLY A 286 -8.54 -11.16 4.14
C GLY A 286 -9.19 -9.81 3.83
N SER A 287 -8.69 -8.71 4.39
CA SER A 287 -9.36 -7.40 4.35
C SER A 287 -8.57 -6.29 3.65
N PHE A 288 -7.30 -6.48 3.29
CA PHE A 288 -6.48 -5.43 2.70
C PHE A 288 -6.51 -5.47 1.17
N ASP A 289 -6.70 -4.31 0.56
CA ASP A 289 -6.65 -4.14 -0.90
C ASP A 289 -5.20 -4.19 -1.39
N LEU A 290 -4.28 -3.63 -0.61
CA LEU A 290 -2.85 -3.58 -0.92
C LEU A 290 -2.03 -3.82 0.36
N VAL A 291 -1.15 -4.83 0.30
CA VAL A 291 -0.15 -5.14 1.33
C VAL A 291 1.23 -4.93 0.73
N VAL A 292 2.02 -4.01 1.30
CA VAL A 292 3.39 -3.72 0.84
C VAL A 292 4.40 -4.15 1.90
N VAL A 293 5.34 -4.99 1.52
CA VAL A 293 6.42 -5.46 2.38
C VAL A 293 7.71 -4.80 1.94
N ASP A 294 8.20 -3.91 2.78
CA ASP A 294 9.42 -3.13 2.63
C ASP A 294 10.43 -3.56 3.70
N LEU A 295 10.90 -4.80 3.56
CA LEU A 295 11.81 -5.47 4.48
C LEU A 295 12.98 -6.05 3.71
N SER A 296 14.15 -6.14 4.33
CA SER A 296 15.25 -6.97 3.80
C SER A 296 14.94 -8.46 3.89
N GLU A 297 15.56 -9.26 3.02
CA GLU A 297 15.35 -10.72 2.90
C GLU A 297 15.49 -11.48 4.24
N THR A 298 16.45 -11.09 5.08
CA THR A 298 16.76 -11.78 6.34
C THR A 298 15.64 -11.71 7.38
N VAL A 299 14.80 -10.67 7.31
CA VAL A 299 13.70 -10.46 8.28
C VAL A 299 12.43 -11.18 7.85
N ALA A 300 12.17 -11.26 6.53
CA ALA A 300 10.92 -11.78 5.99
C ALA A 300 10.70 -13.29 6.23
N SER A 301 11.76 -14.04 6.51
CA SER A 301 11.74 -15.50 6.72
C SER A 301 11.63 -15.92 8.21
N LEU A 302 11.44 -14.96 9.12
CA LEU A 302 11.26 -15.25 10.53
C LEU A 302 9.90 -15.92 10.81
N THR A 303 9.92 -16.90 11.72
CA THR A 303 8.75 -17.72 12.06
C THR A 303 7.74 -16.95 12.94
N VAL A 304 6.46 -17.01 12.58
CA VAL A 304 5.33 -16.41 13.32
C VAL A 304 4.63 -17.48 14.18
N THR A 305 4.32 -18.62 13.58
CA THR A 305 3.78 -19.82 14.23
C THR A 305 4.56 -21.04 13.78
N ASP A 306 4.34 -22.21 14.38
CA ASP A 306 5.01 -23.46 13.96
C ASP A 306 4.74 -23.82 12.48
N GLU A 307 3.73 -23.21 11.85
CA GLU A 307 3.28 -23.46 10.48
C GLU A 307 3.46 -22.27 9.52
N LEU A 308 3.70 -21.05 10.04
CA LEU A 308 3.72 -19.82 9.24
C LEU A 308 4.98 -19.00 9.51
N ASP A 309 5.63 -18.54 8.45
CA ASP A 309 6.57 -17.42 8.51
C ASP A 309 5.85 -16.06 8.36
N ILE A 310 6.62 -14.96 8.42
CA ILE A 310 6.07 -13.59 8.30
C ILE A 310 5.38 -13.41 6.96
N LEU A 311 5.96 -13.89 5.86
CA LEU A 311 5.37 -13.73 4.54
C LEU A 311 4.06 -14.50 4.41
N ASP A 312 4.04 -15.76 4.86
CA ASP A 312 2.83 -16.57 4.89
C ASP A 312 1.72 -15.86 5.67
N ALA A 313 2.02 -15.38 6.87
CA ALA A 313 1.06 -14.66 7.71
C ALA A 313 0.58 -13.34 7.08
N LEU A 314 1.44 -12.63 6.37
CA LEU A 314 1.08 -11.40 5.67
C LEU A 314 0.19 -11.68 4.44
N THR A 315 0.37 -12.81 3.75
CA THR A 315 -0.53 -13.16 2.64
C THR A 315 -1.98 -13.34 3.08
N LEU A 316 -2.19 -13.82 4.32
CA LEU A 316 -3.52 -13.99 4.90
C LEU A 316 -4.27 -12.65 5.13
N LEU A 317 -3.59 -11.50 5.05
CA LEU A 317 -4.20 -10.18 5.19
C LEU A 317 -4.81 -9.69 3.88
N VAL A 318 -4.36 -10.23 2.74
CA VAL A 318 -4.72 -9.78 1.39
C VAL A 318 -6.13 -10.25 1.04
N LYS A 319 -6.96 -9.36 0.48
CA LYS A 319 -8.25 -9.73 -0.11
C LYS A 319 -8.06 -10.69 -1.30
N PRO A 320 -9.08 -11.47 -1.69
CA PRO A 320 -9.03 -12.26 -2.92
C PRO A 320 -8.66 -11.42 -4.16
N ASP A 321 -9.27 -10.23 -4.28
CA ASP A 321 -9.02 -9.23 -5.32
C ASP A 321 -7.99 -8.16 -4.89
N GLY A 322 -7.21 -8.43 -3.85
CA GLY A 322 -6.13 -7.57 -3.38
C GLY A 322 -4.78 -7.90 -4.02
N ILE A 323 -3.79 -7.07 -3.71
CA ILE A 323 -2.40 -7.21 -4.15
C ILE A 323 -1.47 -7.29 -2.95
N PHE A 324 -0.57 -8.25 -3.01
CA PHE A 324 0.62 -8.30 -2.18
C PHE A 324 1.81 -7.82 -3.01
N LEU A 325 2.64 -6.93 -2.46
CA LEU A 325 3.86 -6.45 -3.10
C LEU A 325 5.05 -6.62 -2.16
N LYS A 326 6.15 -7.18 -2.67
CA LYS A 326 7.45 -7.26 -2.00
C LYS A 326 8.48 -6.49 -2.83
N ASN A 327 9.26 -5.64 -2.16
CA ASN A 327 10.28 -4.78 -2.73
C ASN A 327 11.56 -5.48 -3.21
N GLU A 328 11.56 -6.78 -3.53
CA GLU A 328 12.77 -7.52 -3.95
C GLU A 328 12.42 -8.67 -4.91
N VAL A 329 13.44 -9.39 -5.38
CA VAL A 329 13.31 -10.60 -6.21
C VAL A 329 12.75 -11.75 -5.37
N TYR A 330 11.42 -11.86 -5.31
CA TYR A 330 10.72 -12.85 -4.49
C TYR A 330 9.75 -13.73 -5.30
N PHE A 331 9.87 -13.69 -6.62
CA PHE A 331 8.95 -14.33 -7.56
C PHE A 331 8.78 -15.84 -7.33
N SER A 332 9.89 -16.54 -7.05
CA SER A 332 9.87 -18.00 -6.84
C SER A 332 9.07 -18.44 -5.60
N SER A 333 9.03 -17.59 -4.57
CA SER A 333 8.24 -17.83 -3.37
C SER A 333 6.79 -17.37 -3.59
N LEU A 334 6.59 -16.16 -4.13
CA LEU A 334 5.25 -15.60 -4.36
C LEU A 334 4.38 -16.45 -5.30
N LYS A 335 4.96 -17.04 -6.36
CA LYS A 335 4.23 -17.91 -7.30
C LYS A 335 3.69 -19.20 -6.67
N LYS A 336 4.16 -19.57 -5.47
CA LYS A 336 3.64 -20.70 -4.69
C LYS A 336 2.48 -20.27 -3.78
N LEU A 337 2.38 -18.98 -3.46
CA LEU A 337 1.40 -18.41 -2.53
C LEU A 337 0.20 -17.78 -3.26
N PHE A 338 0.41 -17.27 -4.47
CA PHE A 338 -0.62 -16.60 -5.25
C PHE A 338 -0.92 -17.32 -6.57
N LYS A 339 -2.17 -17.21 -7.02
CA LYS A 339 -2.62 -17.73 -8.32
C LYS A 339 -2.00 -16.95 -9.46
N TYR A 340 -1.87 -15.63 -9.31
CA TYR A 340 -1.22 -14.75 -10.27
C TYR A 340 -0.04 -14.07 -9.58
N SER A 341 1.12 -14.07 -10.24
CA SER A 341 2.29 -13.37 -9.75
C SER A 341 3.01 -12.72 -10.90
N VAL A 342 3.58 -11.54 -10.66
CA VAL A 342 4.40 -10.82 -11.62
C VAL A 342 5.60 -10.24 -10.90
N MET A 343 6.77 -10.31 -11.53
CA MET A 343 7.93 -9.53 -11.12
C MET A 343 8.13 -8.41 -12.13
N SER A 344 8.09 -7.18 -11.65
CA SER A 344 8.46 -6.00 -12.42
C SER A 344 9.83 -5.51 -11.99
N HIS A 345 10.56 -4.89 -12.92
CA HIS A 345 11.86 -4.30 -12.65
C HIS A 345 11.84 -2.84 -13.06
N TRP A 346 12.02 -1.99 -12.06
CA TRP A 346 12.05 -0.55 -12.22
C TRP A 346 13.49 -0.10 -12.44
N TYR A 347 13.73 0.60 -13.56
CA TYR A 347 15.05 1.11 -13.93
C TYR A 347 15.17 2.58 -13.55
N ASP A 348 16.40 3.10 -13.59
CA ASP A 348 16.72 4.52 -13.42
C ASP A 348 16.35 5.08 -12.03
N ASN A 349 16.56 4.28 -10.98
CA ASN A 349 16.55 4.83 -9.62
C ASN A 349 17.89 5.56 -9.36
N PRO A 350 17.90 6.87 -9.05
CA PRO A 350 19.13 7.67 -9.00
C PRO A 350 20.25 7.15 -8.09
N ILE A 351 19.92 6.43 -7.02
CA ILE A 351 20.91 5.95 -6.03
C ILE A 351 21.04 4.43 -6.04
N ILE A 352 19.93 3.69 -6.06
CA ILE A 352 19.97 2.21 -6.08
C ILE A 352 20.00 1.62 -7.50
N CYS A 353 19.96 2.47 -8.54
CA CYS A 353 20.05 2.17 -9.97
C CYS A 353 18.84 1.42 -10.54
N SER A 354 18.43 0.32 -9.90
CA SER A 354 17.20 -0.37 -10.24
C SER A 354 16.61 -1.09 -9.05
N GLN A 355 15.34 -1.45 -9.15
CA GLN A 355 14.61 -2.12 -8.09
C GLN A 355 13.68 -3.19 -8.66
N ALA A 356 13.80 -4.41 -8.16
CA ALA A 356 12.83 -5.46 -8.42
C ALA A 356 11.62 -5.34 -7.48
N MET A 357 10.42 -5.51 -8.03
CA MET A 357 9.15 -5.46 -7.31
C MET A 357 8.33 -6.68 -7.69
N THR A 358 8.05 -7.54 -6.73
CA THR A 358 7.26 -8.76 -6.95
C THR A 358 5.86 -8.57 -6.41
N MET A 359 4.86 -8.73 -7.28
CA MET A 359 3.44 -8.65 -6.93
C MET A 359 2.75 -10.01 -7.03
N GLY A 360 1.77 -10.25 -6.16
CA GLY A 360 0.94 -11.45 -6.14
C GLY A 360 -0.53 -11.10 -5.90
N SER A 361 -1.44 -11.86 -6.53
CA SER A 361 -2.88 -11.76 -6.31
C SER A 361 -3.58 -13.10 -6.50
N HIS A 362 -4.69 -13.33 -5.80
CA HIS A 362 -5.50 -14.53 -5.98
C HIS A 362 -6.47 -14.40 -7.16
N GLU A 363 -6.90 -13.17 -7.51
CA GLU A 363 -7.90 -12.94 -8.58
C GLU A 363 -7.43 -12.01 -9.71
N ILE A 364 -6.45 -11.13 -9.48
CA ILE A 364 -6.00 -10.18 -10.51
C ILE A 364 -5.04 -10.86 -11.48
N ASP A 365 -5.46 -11.01 -12.72
CA ASP A 365 -4.57 -11.40 -13.83
C ASP A 365 -3.79 -10.18 -14.35
N PHE A 366 -2.53 -10.08 -13.93
CA PHE A 366 -1.61 -9.01 -14.33
C PHE A 366 -1.35 -8.94 -15.85
N LEU A 367 -1.61 -9.99 -16.64
CA LEU A 367 -1.49 -9.92 -18.10
C LEU A 367 -2.69 -9.31 -18.80
N ASN A 368 -3.87 -9.34 -18.18
CA ASN A 368 -5.09 -8.78 -18.77
C ASN A 368 -5.87 -7.90 -17.77
N PRO A 369 -5.21 -6.99 -17.02
CA PRO A 369 -5.89 -6.15 -16.06
C PRO A 369 -6.61 -5.01 -16.79
N THR A 370 -7.69 -4.53 -16.20
CA THR A 370 -8.16 -3.18 -16.53
C THR A 370 -7.43 -2.22 -15.62
N LEU A 371 -6.42 -1.52 -16.16
CA LEU A 371 -5.69 -0.53 -15.38
C LEU A 371 -6.58 0.68 -15.10
N LYS A 372 -6.47 1.23 -13.89
CA LYS A 372 -7.22 2.39 -13.44
C LYS A 372 -6.28 3.55 -13.14
N ASP A 373 -6.58 4.70 -13.73
CA ASP A 373 -6.05 5.96 -13.27
C ASP A 373 -6.85 6.44 -12.05
N HIS A 374 -6.17 6.63 -10.93
CA HIS A 374 -6.77 7.14 -9.71
C HIS A 374 -6.73 8.68 -9.62
N ASN A 375 -6.21 9.36 -10.65
CA ASN A 375 -6.04 10.81 -10.72
C ASN A 375 -5.27 11.34 -9.50
N VAL A 376 -4.19 10.66 -9.15
CA VAL A 376 -3.27 11.13 -8.12
C VAL A 376 -2.35 12.16 -8.77
N ASP A 377 -2.40 13.40 -8.26
CA ASP A 377 -1.56 14.47 -8.77
C ASP A 377 -0.08 14.24 -8.41
N THR A 378 0.81 14.89 -9.16
CA THR A 378 2.26 15.01 -8.84
C THR A 378 3.01 13.69 -8.78
N LEU A 379 2.77 12.79 -9.72
CA LEU A 379 3.55 11.56 -9.88
C LEU A 379 4.76 11.79 -10.78
N HIS A 380 5.88 11.18 -10.42
CA HIS A 380 7.00 10.90 -11.31
C HIS A 380 6.72 9.72 -12.25
N LEU A 381 5.84 8.80 -11.84
CA LEU A 381 5.38 7.70 -12.68
C LEU A 381 4.59 8.22 -13.89
N ALA A 382 4.95 7.77 -15.09
CA ALA A 382 4.31 8.20 -16.35
C ALA A 382 2.79 7.90 -16.36
N ASP A 383 2.01 8.82 -16.92
CA ASP A 383 0.56 8.68 -17.08
C ASP A 383 0.21 7.44 -17.91
N LEU A 384 -0.97 6.85 -17.66
CA LEU A 384 -1.38 5.63 -18.38
C LEU A 384 -1.47 5.85 -19.90
N ASP A 385 -1.80 7.06 -20.33
CA ASP A 385 -1.87 7.42 -21.76
C ASP A 385 -0.49 7.48 -22.44
N ASP A 386 0.58 7.63 -21.67
CA ASP A 386 1.97 7.69 -22.15
C ASP A 386 2.66 6.32 -22.13
N ILE A 387 1.98 5.27 -21.66
CA ILE A 387 2.53 3.91 -21.60
C ILE A 387 2.27 3.21 -22.93
N ASP A 388 3.29 3.15 -23.77
CA ASP A 388 3.27 2.43 -25.05
C ASP A 388 3.14 0.90 -24.85
N ASP A 389 3.79 0.34 -23.82
CA ASP A 389 3.76 -1.08 -23.46
C ASP A 389 3.64 -1.25 -21.93
N PRO A 390 2.45 -1.66 -21.40
CA PRO A 390 2.26 -1.83 -19.96
C PRO A 390 3.08 -2.99 -19.37
N PHE A 391 3.70 -3.82 -20.22
CA PHE A 391 4.53 -4.94 -19.83
C PHE A 391 6.03 -4.64 -19.92
N GLU A 392 6.44 -3.42 -20.28
CA GLU A 392 7.85 -3.04 -20.44
C GLU A 392 8.69 -3.38 -19.20
N LEU A 393 8.10 -3.21 -18.02
CA LEU A 393 8.72 -3.45 -16.73
C LEU A 393 8.64 -4.91 -16.29
N TYR A 394 7.79 -5.73 -16.91
CA TYR A 394 7.62 -7.12 -16.50
C TYR A 394 8.88 -7.92 -16.83
N ARG A 395 9.31 -8.74 -15.88
CA ARG A 395 10.42 -9.68 -16.05
C ARG A 395 9.94 -11.10 -15.98
N ASP A 396 9.09 -11.40 -14.99
CA ASP A 396 8.47 -12.72 -14.86
C ASP A 396 6.97 -12.59 -14.62
N TYR A 397 6.22 -13.59 -15.08
CA TYR A 397 4.80 -13.75 -14.78
C TYR A 397 4.49 -15.24 -14.59
N ALA A 398 3.67 -15.55 -13.59
CA ALA A 398 3.20 -16.90 -13.33
C ALA A 398 1.69 -16.89 -13.10
N ARG A 399 1.03 -17.88 -13.71
CA ARG A 399 -0.34 -18.26 -13.40
C ARG A 399 -0.34 -19.67 -12.85
N ASN A 400 -0.50 -19.79 -11.54
CA ASN A 400 -0.51 -21.05 -10.83
C ASN A 400 -1.94 -21.48 -10.48
N THR A 401 -2.53 -22.35 -11.29
CA THR A 401 -3.90 -22.82 -11.08
C THR A 401 -4.05 -23.87 -9.98
N THR A 402 -2.94 -24.38 -9.41
CA THR A 402 -2.99 -25.34 -8.31
C THR A 402 -2.95 -24.67 -6.95
N VAL A 403 -2.57 -23.39 -6.88
CA VAL A 403 -2.63 -22.60 -5.66
C VAL A 403 -4.08 -22.38 -5.29
N LYS A 404 -4.46 -22.92 -4.13
CA LYS A 404 -5.70 -22.53 -3.47
C LYS A 404 -5.36 -21.42 -2.48
N PRO A 405 -6.18 -20.36 -2.40
CA PRO A 405 -5.98 -19.37 -1.37
C PRO A 405 -6.05 -20.07 -0.01
N THR A 406 -5.17 -19.65 0.89
CA THR A 406 -5.16 -20.09 2.28
C THR A 406 -6.02 -19.11 3.06
N CYS A 407 -7.08 -19.60 3.68
CA CYS A 407 -7.97 -18.77 4.48
C CYS A 407 -7.70 -19.00 5.95
N TYR A 408 -7.84 -17.93 6.72
CA TYR A 408 -7.91 -18.05 8.17
C TYR A 408 -9.29 -18.56 8.60
N ARG A 409 -9.36 -19.68 9.31
CA ARG A 409 -10.63 -20.19 9.89
C ARG A 409 -10.69 -19.88 11.38
N SER A 410 -11.90 -19.55 11.86
CA SER A 410 -12.20 -19.59 13.29
C SER A 410 -11.84 -20.96 13.81
N ASN A 411 -10.90 -21.06 14.74
CA ASN A 411 -10.75 -22.29 15.50
C ASN A 411 -12.12 -22.64 16.13
N SER A 412 -12.76 -23.68 15.62
CA SER A 412 -13.87 -24.37 16.30
C SER A 412 -13.38 -25.64 17.01
N GLY A 413 -12.06 -25.83 17.17
CA GLY A 413 -11.49 -27.17 17.28
C GLY A 413 -10.55 -27.49 18.46
N SER A 414 -9.87 -26.53 19.09
CA SER A 414 -9.14 -26.83 20.34
C SER A 414 -9.23 -25.67 21.32
N GLU A 415 -10.00 -25.83 22.39
CA GLU A 415 -9.79 -25.01 23.59
C GLU A 415 -8.33 -25.19 24.00
N LEU A 416 -7.52 -24.14 23.85
CA LEU A 416 -6.21 -24.09 24.46
C LEU A 416 -6.43 -24.36 25.96
N ALA A 417 -5.99 -25.52 26.43
CA ALA A 417 -6.21 -25.95 27.81
C ALA A 417 -5.46 -25.04 28.81
N GLU A 418 -4.37 -24.40 28.36
CA GLU A 418 -3.52 -23.54 29.17
C GLU A 418 -3.01 -22.34 28.35
N GLN A 419 -2.84 -21.20 29.02
CA GLN A 419 -2.23 -20.00 28.46
C GLN A 419 -0.70 -20.18 28.40
N THR A 420 -0.14 -20.31 27.19
CA THR A 420 1.31 -20.50 27.00
C THR A 420 2.08 -19.20 26.82
N ARG A 421 1.39 -18.14 26.37
CA ARG A 421 1.94 -16.79 26.16
C ARG A 421 0.96 -15.76 26.71
N SER A 422 1.48 -14.62 27.15
CA SER A 422 0.66 -13.46 27.49
C SER A 422 1.23 -12.22 26.82
N PRO A 423 0.72 -11.84 25.64
CA PRO A 423 1.11 -10.61 24.98
C PRO A 423 0.33 -9.42 25.56
N GLY A 424 0.84 -8.21 25.30
CA GLY A 424 0.21 -6.94 25.67
C GLY A 424 0.33 -5.94 24.54
N ILE A 425 -0.51 -4.91 24.57
CA ILE A 425 -0.44 -3.77 23.66
C ILE A 425 -0.45 -2.50 24.50
N ILE A 426 0.57 -1.68 24.33
CA ILE A 426 0.61 -0.32 24.87
C ILE A 426 0.09 0.61 23.77
N LEU A 427 -1.01 1.29 24.02
CA LEU A 427 -1.47 2.42 23.23
C LEU A 427 -0.91 3.70 23.86
N ILE A 428 -0.09 4.40 23.10
CA ILE A 428 0.34 5.76 23.42
C ILE A 428 -0.67 6.70 22.77
N LEU A 429 -1.23 7.61 23.55
CA LEU A 429 -2.22 8.58 23.11
C LEU A 429 -1.86 9.95 23.65
N GLU A 430 -1.84 10.96 22.80
CA GLU A 430 -1.62 12.35 23.17
C GLU A 430 -2.84 13.17 22.75
N ALA A 431 -3.42 13.91 23.70
CA ALA A 431 -4.56 14.78 23.47
C ALA A 431 -4.12 16.24 23.70
N GLU A 432 -4.18 17.03 22.63
CA GLU A 432 -3.90 18.47 22.63
C GLU A 432 -5.19 19.31 22.69
N ASN A 433 -5.06 20.60 23.06
CA ASN A 433 -6.16 21.55 23.28
C ASN A 433 -7.29 21.00 24.16
N SER A 434 -6.91 20.29 25.23
CA SER A 434 -7.83 19.79 26.23
C SER A 434 -8.47 20.95 26.99
N SER A 435 -9.79 21.13 26.80
CA SER A 435 -10.58 22.11 27.57
C SER A 435 -11.07 21.58 28.93
N ALA A 436 -10.55 20.43 29.37
CA ALA A 436 -10.80 19.91 30.71
C ALA A 436 -10.06 20.72 31.78
N ASN A 437 -10.55 20.67 33.03
CA ASN A 437 -9.87 21.33 34.14
C ASN A 437 -8.68 20.49 34.62
N LEU A 438 -7.59 20.50 33.85
CA LEU A 438 -6.37 19.74 34.13
C LEU A 438 -5.66 20.18 35.41
N ALA A 439 -5.92 21.40 35.89
CA ALA A 439 -5.39 21.94 37.14
C ALA A 439 -5.99 21.27 38.40
N SER A 440 -6.97 20.36 38.26
CA SER A 440 -7.51 19.54 39.34
C SER A 440 -7.27 18.05 39.09
N PRO A 441 -6.07 17.53 39.40
CA PRO A 441 -5.69 16.14 39.12
C PRO A 441 -6.64 15.10 39.72
N GLY A 442 -7.22 15.39 40.90
CA GLY A 442 -8.23 14.53 41.54
C GLY A 442 -9.51 14.38 40.70
N ALA A 443 -10.02 15.49 40.15
CA ALA A 443 -11.21 15.46 39.30
C ALA A 443 -10.94 14.78 37.95
N VAL A 444 -9.75 14.99 37.38
CA VAL A 444 -9.31 14.27 36.17
C VAL A 444 -9.25 12.77 36.45
N LYS A 445 -8.64 12.35 37.57
CA LYS A 445 -8.59 10.94 37.98
C LYS A 445 -10.00 10.33 38.11
N ASP A 446 -10.92 11.00 38.80
CA ASP A 446 -12.30 10.50 38.96
C ASP A 446 -13.04 10.38 37.61
N THR A 447 -12.83 11.36 36.71
CA THR A 447 -13.39 11.33 35.35
C THR A 447 -12.85 10.15 34.54
N LEU A 448 -11.53 9.96 34.54
CA LEU A 448 -10.88 8.87 33.83
C LEU A 448 -11.30 7.50 34.39
N THR A 449 -11.40 7.36 35.72
CA THR A 449 -11.90 6.14 36.36
C THR A 449 -13.32 5.80 35.89
N GLY A 450 -14.24 6.77 35.89
CA GLY A 450 -15.61 6.55 35.42
C GLY A 450 -15.67 6.10 33.95
N VAL A 451 -14.91 6.75 33.07
CA VAL A 451 -14.85 6.41 31.64
C VAL A 451 -14.30 5.00 31.40
N LEU A 452 -13.30 4.59 32.17
CA LEU A 452 -12.74 3.24 32.09
C LEU A 452 -13.75 2.17 32.52
N GLU A 453 -14.51 2.43 33.60
CA GLU A 453 -15.58 1.54 34.08
C GLU A 453 -16.75 1.47 33.08
N GLU A 454 -17.16 2.59 32.49
CA GLU A 454 -18.20 2.64 31.44
C GLU A 454 -17.76 1.90 30.17
N SER A 455 -16.46 1.88 29.88
CA SER A 455 -15.86 1.06 28.82
C SER A 455 -15.75 -0.43 29.20
N GLY A 456 -16.26 -0.80 30.38
CA GLY A 456 -16.30 -2.15 30.91
C GLY A 456 -14.93 -2.69 31.34
N LEU A 457 -14.02 -1.82 31.76
CA LEU A 457 -12.74 -2.20 32.37
C LEU A 457 -12.87 -2.17 33.90
N SER A 458 -12.11 -3.03 34.58
CA SER A 458 -12.28 -3.26 36.02
C SER A 458 -11.20 -2.51 36.80
N VAL A 459 -11.54 -1.36 37.40
CA VAL A 459 -10.60 -0.54 38.16
C VAL A 459 -10.27 -1.18 39.50
N VAL A 460 -8.98 -1.42 39.75
CA VAL A 460 -8.46 -2.01 41.00
C VAL A 460 -7.94 -0.93 41.94
N PHE A 461 -7.22 0.04 41.38
CA PHE A 461 -6.56 1.10 42.14
C PHE A 461 -6.39 2.35 41.28
N ALA A 462 -6.58 3.52 41.87
CA ALA A 462 -6.33 4.80 41.20
C ALA A 462 -5.66 5.78 42.18
N ASP A 463 -4.59 6.43 41.74
CA ASP A 463 -3.80 7.36 42.54
C ASP A 463 -3.24 8.52 41.70
N VAL A 464 -2.87 9.60 42.37
CA VAL A 464 -2.38 10.84 41.78
C VAL A 464 -1.05 11.21 42.45
N THR A 465 -0.05 11.49 41.63
CA THR A 465 1.20 12.13 42.07
C THR A 465 1.29 13.51 41.45
N GLU A 466 1.27 14.55 42.28
CA GLU A 466 1.61 15.90 41.84
C GLU A 466 3.14 16.04 41.76
N THR A 467 3.62 16.62 40.66
CA THR A 467 5.04 16.92 40.45
C THR A 467 5.29 18.43 40.52
N ILE A 468 6.56 18.82 40.55
CA ILE A 468 6.96 20.23 40.50
C ILE A 468 6.42 20.83 39.19
N GLU A 469 5.95 22.08 39.21
CA GLU A 469 5.38 22.82 38.05
C GLU A 469 3.93 22.46 37.64
N SER A 470 3.06 22.10 38.59
CA SER A 470 1.61 21.87 38.32
C SER A 470 1.31 20.74 37.32
N LYS A 471 2.29 19.93 36.97
CA LYS A 471 2.12 18.67 36.24
C LYS A 471 1.65 17.59 37.22
N ALA A 472 0.79 16.70 36.77
CA ALA A 472 0.36 15.56 37.58
C ALA A 472 0.39 14.25 36.79
N ILE A 473 0.79 13.19 37.48
CA ILE A 473 0.79 11.82 36.98
C ILE A 473 -0.33 11.05 37.68
N ILE A 474 -1.31 10.62 36.90
CA ILE A 474 -2.46 9.85 37.34
C ILE A 474 -2.23 8.40 36.95
N ARG A 475 -2.32 7.47 37.90
CA ARG A 475 -2.07 6.05 37.70
C ARG A 475 -3.33 5.28 38.03
N ILE A 476 -3.90 4.60 37.05
CA ILE A 476 -5.10 3.77 37.19
C ILE A 476 -4.72 2.34 36.83
N ILE A 477 -4.78 1.44 37.81
CA ILE A 477 -4.53 0.02 37.63
C ILE A 477 -5.88 -0.67 37.41
N LEU A 478 -5.94 -1.46 36.35
CA LEU A 478 -7.09 -2.25 35.95
C LEU A 478 -6.79 -3.74 36.11
N GLN A 479 -7.81 -4.58 36.09
CA GLN A 479 -7.61 -6.03 35.99
C GLN A 479 -7.05 -6.42 34.60
N GLU A 480 -7.42 -5.67 33.57
CA GLU A 480 -7.07 -5.90 32.16
C GLU A 480 -5.80 -5.15 31.73
N GLY A 481 -5.27 -4.26 32.56
CA GLY A 481 -4.18 -3.36 32.18
C GLY A 481 -3.85 -2.26 33.18
N TYR A 482 -3.23 -1.19 32.69
CA TYR A 482 -3.13 0.07 33.40
C TYR A 482 -3.26 1.26 32.45
N VAL A 483 -3.62 2.42 33.01
CA VAL A 483 -3.57 3.71 32.36
C VAL A 483 -2.72 4.65 33.20
N VAL A 484 -1.72 5.26 32.59
CA VAL A 484 -0.95 6.36 33.17
C VAL A 484 -1.26 7.62 32.37
N ALA A 485 -1.87 8.62 33.00
CA ALA A 485 -2.12 9.92 32.37
C ALA A 485 -1.16 10.97 32.95
N ARG A 486 -0.51 11.72 32.07
CA ARG A 486 0.36 12.86 32.38
C ARG A 486 -0.34 14.13 31.94
N THR A 487 -0.59 15.03 32.87
CA THR A 487 -1.32 16.28 32.62
C THR A 487 -0.36 17.47 32.65
N GLU A 488 -0.48 18.35 31.66
CA GLU A 488 0.23 19.63 31.60
C GLU A 488 -0.78 20.77 31.39
N PRO A 489 -1.32 21.35 32.49
CA PRO A 489 -2.38 22.35 32.41
C PRO A 489 -2.00 23.61 31.63
N GLU A 490 -0.73 24.02 31.66
CA GLU A 490 -0.23 25.21 30.95
C GLU A 490 -0.22 25.04 29.43
N HIS A 491 -0.16 23.79 28.94
CA HIS A 491 -0.11 23.44 27.52
C HIS A 491 -1.43 22.85 27.01
N GLU A 492 -2.48 22.81 27.85
CA GLU A 492 -3.76 22.15 27.52
C GLU A 492 -3.56 20.71 27.01
N TYR A 493 -2.58 20.01 27.58
CA TYR A 493 -2.09 18.72 27.07
C TYR A 493 -2.29 17.60 28.09
N VAL A 494 -2.72 16.43 27.58
CA VAL A 494 -2.74 15.18 28.34
C VAL A 494 -2.16 14.05 27.52
N GLY A 495 -1.10 13.42 28.04
CA GLY A 495 -0.51 12.21 27.46
C GLY A 495 -0.94 10.96 28.23
N PHE A 496 -1.24 9.87 27.53
CA PHE A 496 -1.69 8.61 28.08
C PHE A 496 -0.79 7.45 27.64
N ASP A 497 -0.39 6.64 28.60
CA ASP A 497 0.16 5.30 28.35
C ASP A 497 -0.89 4.27 28.81
N ILE A 498 -1.51 3.59 27.85
CA ILE A 498 -2.58 2.62 28.09
C ILE A 498 -2.05 1.24 27.76
N HIS A 499 -1.62 0.50 28.77
CA HIS A 499 -1.15 -0.87 28.56
C HIS A 499 -2.27 -1.85 28.88
N LEU A 500 -2.78 -2.52 27.84
CA LEU A 500 -3.71 -3.63 28.01
C LEU A 500 -2.96 -4.94 27.80
N TRP A 501 -3.14 -5.89 28.72
CA TRP A 501 -2.72 -7.29 28.55
C TRP A 501 -3.90 -8.25 28.32
N SER A 502 -5.11 -7.70 28.31
CA SER A 502 -6.32 -8.38 27.85
C SER A 502 -7.36 -7.37 27.39
N SER A 503 -8.45 -7.84 26.78
CA SER A 503 -9.51 -6.99 26.20
C SER A 503 -9.00 -6.03 25.11
N PHE A 504 -8.05 -6.48 24.27
CA PHE A 504 -7.36 -5.65 23.26
C PHE A 504 -8.32 -4.94 22.29
N HIS A 505 -9.43 -5.60 21.95
CA HIS A 505 -10.47 -5.06 21.07
C HIS A 505 -11.07 -3.73 21.54
N LYS A 506 -10.90 -3.37 22.82
CA LYS A 506 -11.40 -2.12 23.39
C LYS A 506 -10.51 -0.91 23.11
N GLN A 507 -9.27 -1.09 22.64
CA GLN A 507 -8.32 0.02 22.51
C GLN A 507 -8.84 1.18 21.66
N GLY A 508 -9.45 0.91 20.51
CA GLY A 508 -9.96 1.98 19.64
C GLY A 508 -11.13 2.75 20.25
N ASP A 509 -12.02 2.06 20.98
CA ASP A 509 -13.15 2.72 21.65
C ASP A 509 -12.66 3.51 22.88
N LEU A 510 -11.65 2.98 23.57
CA LEU A 510 -11.01 3.62 24.71
C LEU A 510 -10.24 4.89 24.30
N GLU A 511 -9.55 4.86 23.16
CA GLU A 511 -8.88 6.03 22.58
C GLU A 511 -9.86 7.20 22.42
N ILE A 512 -11.01 6.95 21.78
CA ILE A 512 -12.06 7.95 21.56
C ILE A 512 -12.63 8.42 22.90
N ALA A 513 -12.92 7.49 23.82
CA ALA A 513 -13.52 7.80 25.10
C ALA A 513 -12.61 8.68 25.96
N LEU A 514 -11.30 8.42 25.99
CA LEU A 514 -10.33 9.20 26.77
C LEU A 514 -10.10 10.60 26.21
N ILE A 515 -9.97 10.74 24.88
CA ILE A 515 -9.89 12.08 24.23
C ILE A 515 -11.14 12.89 24.57
N THR A 516 -12.32 12.28 24.42
CA THR A 516 -13.60 12.92 24.69
C THR A 516 -13.72 13.32 26.16
N ALA A 517 -13.30 12.46 27.09
CA ALA A 517 -13.31 12.73 28.52
C ALA A 517 -12.45 13.95 28.88
N MET A 518 -11.31 14.10 28.22
CA MET A 518 -10.44 15.26 28.37
C MET A 518 -10.90 16.47 27.55
N LYS A 519 -12.04 16.38 26.85
CA LYS A 519 -12.55 17.43 25.95
C LYS A 519 -11.47 17.89 24.95
N GLY A 520 -10.66 16.96 24.47
CA GLY A 520 -9.68 17.19 23.42
C GLY A 520 -10.32 17.09 22.04
N ASP A 521 -9.65 17.63 21.03
CA ASP A 521 -10.05 17.46 19.64
C ASP A 521 -9.32 16.26 19.04
N ARG A 522 -10.11 15.28 18.55
CA ARG A 522 -9.59 14.06 17.96
C ARG A 522 -8.72 14.33 16.72
N LYS A 523 -8.96 15.42 15.99
CA LYS A 523 -8.22 15.76 14.76
C LYS A 523 -6.77 16.18 14.99
N ILE A 524 -6.44 16.54 16.22
CA ILE A 524 -5.09 16.99 16.62
C ILE A 524 -4.53 16.08 17.72
N SER A 525 -5.24 15.00 18.06
CA SER A 525 -4.76 14.01 19.01
C SER A 525 -3.96 12.98 18.24
N SER A 526 -2.84 12.52 18.80
CA SER A 526 -1.96 11.55 18.15
C SER A 526 -2.00 10.21 18.87
N SER A 527 -1.90 9.09 18.14
CA SER A 527 -1.82 7.77 18.76
C SER A 527 -0.98 6.77 17.97
N PHE A 528 -0.37 5.83 18.70
CA PHE A 528 0.31 4.67 18.12
C PHE A 528 0.37 3.51 19.13
N ARG A 529 0.54 2.29 18.61
CA ARG A 529 0.58 1.07 19.41
C ARG A 529 2.01 0.54 19.50
N ILE A 530 2.32 -0.09 20.63
CA ILE A 530 3.57 -0.81 20.86
C ILE A 530 3.21 -2.21 21.35
N ILE A 531 3.77 -3.24 20.71
CA ILE A 531 3.64 -4.61 21.17
C ILE A 531 4.54 -4.82 22.39
N ALA A 532 3.94 -5.31 23.47
CA ALA A 532 4.58 -5.52 24.75
C ALA A 532 4.26 -6.91 25.33
N GLY A 533 4.86 -7.22 26.49
CA GLY A 533 4.49 -8.41 27.27
C GLY A 533 3.29 -8.13 28.16
N GLY A 534 2.41 -9.10 28.31
CA GLY A 534 1.21 -9.05 29.17
C GLY A 534 1.36 -9.81 30.48
N MET A 535 0.22 -10.05 31.14
CA MET A 535 0.11 -10.79 32.40
C MET A 535 -0.60 -12.14 32.21
N PHE A 536 -0.08 -13.20 32.83
CA PHE A 536 -0.73 -14.51 32.84
C PHE A 536 -1.90 -14.56 33.83
N GLY A 537 -2.87 -15.44 33.56
CA GLY A 537 -3.95 -15.75 34.49
C GLY A 537 -5.10 -14.75 34.48
N VAL A 538 -5.20 -13.92 33.45
CA VAL A 538 -6.29 -12.94 33.26
C VAL A 538 -7.52 -13.63 32.69
N SER A 539 -8.70 -13.42 33.25
CA SER A 539 -9.90 -14.22 32.92
C SER A 539 -10.38 -14.13 31.47
N THR A 540 -10.04 -13.05 30.75
CA THR A 540 -10.50 -12.79 29.39
C THR A 540 -9.55 -13.31 28.30
N TRP A 541 -8.42 -13.94 28.65
CA TRP A 541 -7.39 -14.34 27.69
C TRP A 541 -7.92 -15.22 26.55
N MET A 542 -8.83 -16.16 26.84
CA MET A 542 -9.44 -17.05 25.84
C MET A 542 -10.30 -16.30 24.83
N ASP A 543 -10.93 -15.20 25.23
CA ASP A 543 -11.72 -14.38 24.31
C ASP A 543 -10.83 -13.48 23.46
N ASP A 544 -9.68 -13.07 23.99
CA ASP A 544 -8.67 -12.36 23.22
C ASP A 544 -8.04 -13.25 22.14
N GLU A 545 -7.71 -14.52 22.45
CA GLU A 545 -7.22 -15.50 21.45
C GLU A 545 -8.19 -15.67 20.26
N LYS A 546 -9.51 -15.61 20.49
CA LYS A 546 -10.52 -15.75 19.43
C LYS A 546 -10.58 -14.54 18.49
N ARG A 547 -10.03 -13.40 18.92
CA ARG A 547 -10.18 -12.08 18.27
C ARG A 547 -8.88 -11.55 17.67
N ARG A 548 -7.75 -12.25 17.83
CA ARG A 548 -6.44 -11.79 17.37
C ARG A 548 -5.70 -12.85 16.54
N GLY A 549 -4.85 -12.38 15.64
CA GLY A 549 -3.88 -13.17 14.90
C GLY A 549 -4.46 -14.28 14.01
N PRO A 550 -3.61 -14.91 13.19
CA PRO A 550 -3.90 -16.21 12.62
C PRO A 550 -3.53 -17.29 13.66
N SER A 551 -4.51 -18.07 14.12
CA SER A 551 -4.29 -19.24 15.00
C SER A 551 -4.00 -20.55 14.25
N SER A 552 -4.53 -20.71 13.04
CA SER A 552 -4.37 -21.90 12.18
C SER A 552 -4.81 -21.56 10.76
N THR A 553 -4.28 -22.26 9.75
CA THR A 553 -4.63 -22.08 8.33
C THR A 553 -5.34 -23.30 7.75
N GLU A 554 -6.32 -23.09 6.88
CA GLU A 554 -6.94 -24.14 6.06
C GLU A 554 -7.02 -23.70 4.59
N GLU A 555 -7.08 -24.66 3.65
CA GLU A 555 -7.41 -24.35 2.25
C GLU A 555 -8.83 -23.76 2.18
N CYS A 556 -9.01 -22.63 1.50
CA CYS A 556 -10.35 -22.07 1.32
C CYS A 556 -11.23 -23.02 0.48
N ASP A 557 -12.35 -23.50 1.02
CA ASP A 557 -13.48 -23.93 0.19
C ASP A 557 -14.22 -22.67 -0.32
N ALA A 558 -14.81 -22.76 -1.52
CA ALA A 558 -15.36 -21.63 -2.25
C ALA A 558 -16.19 -20.67 -1.39
N VAL A 559 -15.71 -19.41 -1.31
CA VAL A 559 -16.35 -18.20 -0.79
C VAL A 559 -17.44 -18.48 0.25
N ASP A 560 -17.05 -18.81 1.48
CA ASP A 560 -17.92 -18.47 2.61
C ASP A 560 -18.09 -16.95 2.56
N ASP A 561 -19.34 -16.51 2.43
CA ASP A 561 -19.77 -15.13 2.17
C ASP A 561 -18.78 -14.11 2.72
N ALA A 562 -18.23 -13.31 1.80
CA ALA A 562 -17.40 -12.14 2.10
C ALA A 562 -17.80 -11.58 3.45
N VAL A 563 -16.90 -11.65 4.43
CA VAL A 563 -17.10 -11.13 5.78
C VAL A 563 -17.69 -9.75 5.60
N THR A 564 -19.02 -9.68 5.76
CA THR A 564 -19.73 -8.47 5.43
C THR A 564 -19.32 -7.52 6.51
N TYR A 565 -18.47 -6.56 6.17
CA TYR A 565 -18.08 -5.50 7.07
C TYR A 565 -19.37 -4.79 7.46
N LYS A 566 -19.94 -5.20 8.58
CA LYS A 566 -20.89 -4.37 9.30
C LYS A 566 -20.03 -3.22 9.79
N ALA A 567 -20.11 -2.10 9.07
CA ALA A 567 -19.66 -0.81 9.58
C ALA A 567 -20.04 -0.77 11.07
N LYS A 568 -19.03 -0.57 11.94
CA LYS A 568 -19.17 -0.54 13.39
C LYS A 568 -20.46 0.22 13.69
N GLN A 569 -21.50 -0.52 14.08
CA GLN A 569 -22.74 0.09 14.50
C GLN A 569 -22.43 0.62 15.88
N ILE A 570 -21.85 1.83 15.92
CA ILE A 570 -21.95 2.71 17.08
C ILE A 570 -23.42 2.60 17.51
N SER A 571 -23.69 2.53 18.80
CA SER A 571 -25.06 2.74 19.28
C SER A 571 -25.48 4.11 18.75
N ILE A 572 -26.17 4.11 17.60
CA ILE A 572 -26.58 5.32 16.88
C ILE A 572 -27.42 6.19 17.82
N ASN A 573 -28.09 5.55 18.77
CA ASN A 573 -28.83 6.17 19.87
C ASN A 573 -27.95 7.09 20.74
N SER A 574 -26.72 6.68 21.07
CA SER A 574 -25.79 7.44 21.90
C SER A 574 -25.26 8.67 21.15
N VAL A 575 -24.92 8.52 19.87
CA VAL A 575 -24.46 9.63 19.00
C VAL A 575 -25.59 10.62 18.71
N LEU A 576 -26.79 10.12 18.39
CA LEU A 576 -27.97 10.96 18.18
C LEU A 576 -28.32 11.76 19.43
N GLY A 577 -28.23 11.15 20.61
CA GLY A 577 -28.52 11.81 21.87
C GLY A 577 -27.63 13.02 22.13
N GLU A 578 -26.32 12.84 22.05
CA GLU A 578 -25.34 13.92 22.27
C GLU A 578 -25.36 14.98 21.15
N THR A 579 -25.60 14.55 19.90
CA THR A 579 -25.74 15.49 18.78
C THR A 579 -26.93 16.43 19.00
N MET A 580 -28.07 15.93 19.50
CA MET A 580 -29.23 16.78 19.77
C MET A 580 -28.98 17.75 20.93
N ASP A 581 -28.24 17.33 21.95
CA ASP A 581 -27.90 18.18 23.11
C ASP A 581 -26.87 19.29 22.75
N SER A 582 -26.08 19.08 21.69
CA SER A 582 -25.16 20.09 21.13
C SER A 582 -25.87 21.20 20.32
N ILE A 583 -27.09 20.93 19.83
CA ILE A 583 -27.89 21.92 19.10
C ILE A 583 -28.60 22.78 20.15
N GLY A 584 -28.05 23.96 20.45
CA GLY A 584 -28.49 24.87 21.52
C GLY A 584 -29.89 25.51 21.37
N SER A 585 -30.85 24.84 20.72
CA SER A 585 -32.24 25.30 20.57
C SER A 585 -33.18 24.45 21.43
N PRO A 586 -33.89 25.03 22.40
CA PRO A 586 -34.94 24.32 23.12
C PRO A 586 -36.15 24.12 22.18
N LYS A 587 -36.61 22.87 22.01
CA LYS A 587 -37.75 22.41 21.17
C LYS A 587 -37.43 22.14 19.70
N LEU A 588 -36.57 21.16 19.45
CA LEU A 588 -36.24 20.66 18.13
C LEU A 588 -37.41 19.86 17.54
N LYS A 589 -37.73 20.13 16.27
CA LYS A 589 -38.57 19.25 15.45
C LYS A 589 -37.65 18.47 14.52
N VAL A 590 -37.62 17.15 14.67
CA VAL A 590 -36.68 16.26 13.98
C VAL A 590 -37.44 15.41 12.96
N ALA A 591 -36.93 15.28 11.74
CA ALA A 591 -37.46 14.35 10.75
C ALA A 591 -36.47 13.20 10.54
N VAL A 592 -36.93 11.95 10.68
CA VAL A 592 -36.09 10.75 10.59
C VAL A 592 -36.52 9.93 9.39
N LEU A 593 -35.60 9.74 8.43
CA LEU A 593 -35.82 8.90 7.24
C LEU A 593 -35.31 7.47 7.49
N CYS A 594 -36.24 6.52 7.50
CA CYS A 594 -36.03 5.14 7.92
C CYS A 594 -35.92 4.16 6.74
N GLY A 595 -35.34 4.60 5.62
CA GLY A 595 -35.27 3.79 4.41
C GLY A 595 -36.66 3.30 3.98
N ASN A 596 -36.83 1.98 3.85
CA ASN A 596 -38.03 1.37 3.23
C ASN A 596 -39.21 1.21 4.20
N ASP A 597 -38.94 1.14 5.51
CA ASP A 597 -39.94 0.86 6.55
C ASP A 597 -39.52 1.54 7.87
N VAL A 598 -40.48 2.18 8.54
CA VAL A 598 -40.26 2.87 9.82
C VAL A 598 -39.80 1.89 10.92
N ALA A 599 -40.16 0.60 10.81
CA ALA A 599 -39.67 -0.42 11.74
C ALA A 599 -38.13 -0.54 11.77
N THR A 600 -37.44 -0.16 10.67
CA THR A 600 -35.97 -0.28 10.58
C THR A 600 -35.20 0.72 11.45
N CYS A 601 -35.86 1.79 11.92
CA CYS A 601 -35.24 2.89 12.67
C CYS A 601 -35.91 3.11 14.04
N GLU A 602 -36.81 2.23 14.46
CA GLU A 602 -37.69 2.45 15.62
C GLU A 602 -36.90 2.71 16.91
N GLY A 603 -35.76 2.02 17.09
CA GLY A 603 -34.84 2.28 18.21
C GLY A 603 -34.28 3.70 18.24
N ASN A 604 -33.89 4.25 17.08
CA ASN A 604 -33.35 5.61 16.96
C ASN A 604 -34.44 6.66 17.21
N ILE A 605 -35.67 6.40 16.74
CA ILE A 605 -36.82 7.27 16.97
C ILE A 605 -37.16 7.33 18.45
N ASN A 606 -37.18 6.19 19.14
CA ASN A 606 -37.48 6.14 20.57
C ASN A 606 -36.43 6.90 21.38
N ALA A 607 -35.14 6.73 21.05
CA ALA A 607 -34.06 7.47 21.69
C ALA A 607 -34.17 9.00 21.50
N LEU A 608 -34.63 9.47 20.34
CA LEU A 608 -34.88 10.89 20.08
C LEU A 608 -36.11 11.42 20.83
N GLN A 609 -37.15 10.60 21.00
CA GLN A 609 -38.37 10.99 21.72
C GLN A 609 -38.18 11.09 23.24
N GLU A 610 -37.17 10.42 23.79
CA GLU A 610 -36.84 10.46 25.22
C GLU A 610 -36.06 11.73 25.63
N LYS A 611 -35.64 12.57 24.67
CA LYS A 611 -34.84 13.79 24.92
C LYS A 611 -35.71 15.02 25.15
N GLU A 612 -35.42 15.76 26.22
CA GLU A 612 -36.14 17.00 26.58
C GLU A 612 -35.97 18.12 25.53
N SER A 613 -34.88 18.09 24.76
CA SER A 613 -34.58 19.05 23.70
C SER A 613 -35.45 18.84 22.45
N VAL A 614 -36.11 17.68 22.28
CA VAL A 614 -36.89 17.30 21.10
C VAL A 614 -38.40 17.40 21.38
N ASP A 615 -39.09 18.27 20.64
CA ASP A 615 -40.54 18.52 20.76
C ASP A 615 -41.37 17.62 19.85
N HIS A 616 -40.86 17.30 18.66
CA HIS A 616 -41.57 16.45 17.70
C HIS A 616 -40.63 15.63 16.82
N VAL A 617 -40.98 14.36 16.57
CA VAL A 617 -40.25 13.48 15.65
C VAL A 617 -41.16 13.03 14.50
N LEU A 618 -40.89 13.54 13.30
CA LEU A 618 -41.55 13.15 12.06
C LEU A 618 -40.90 11.88 11.50
N LYS A 619 -41.70 10.82 11.33
CA LYS A 619 -41.26 9.54 10.80
C LYS A 619 -41.44 9.52 9.28
N LEU A 620 -40.35 9.32 8.54
CA LEU A 620 -40.34 9.28 7.08
C LEU A 620 -39.88 7.89 6.62
N SER A 621 -40.52 7.34 5.59
CA SER A 621 -40.09 6.10 4.93
C SER A 621 -40.43 6.13 3.44
N CYS A 622 -39.83 5.21 2.69
CA CYS A 622 -40.05 5.01 1.28
C CYS A 622 -40.48 3.57 0.98
N PRO A 623 -41.76 3.22 1.17
CA PRO A 623 -42.26 1.87 0.94
C PRO A 623 -42.04 1.37 -0.49
N SER A 624 -42.02 2.28 -1.48
CA SER A 624 -41.75 1.96 -2.90
C SER A 624 -40.36 1.40 -3.15
N THR A 625 -39.44 1.50 -2.19
CA THR A 625 -38.04 1.03 -2.31
C THR A 625 -37.78 -0.34 -1.68
N LYS A 626 -38.82 -1.04 -1.19
CA LYS A 626 -38.71 -2.36 -0.55
C LYS A 626 -38.09 -3.47 -1.42
N SER A 627 -38.18 -3.34 -2.75
CA SER A 627 -37.56 -4.24 -3.72
C SER A 627 -36.80 -3.46 -4.79
N PHE A 628 -36.11 -2.40 -4.36
CA PHE A 628 -35.41 -1.49 -5.26
C PHE A 628 -34.17 -2.17 -5.87
N ASN A 629 -34.15 -2.27 -7.18
CA ASN A 629 -32.96 -2.61 -7.96
C ASN A 629 -32.52 -1.34 -8.72
N PRO A 630 -31.33 -0.77 -8.44
CA PRO A 630 -30.86 0.44 -9.09
C PRO A 630 -30.64 0.29 -10.61
N PHE A 631 -30.55 -0.95 -11.10
CA PHE A 631 -30.38 -1.28 -12.52
C PHE A 631 -31.67 -1.78 -13.20
N GLY A 632 -32.79 -1.79 -12.49
CA GLY A 632 -34.09 -2.24 -13.03
C GLY A 632 -34.82 -1.13 -13.79
N GLU A 633 -35.63 -1.50 -14.80
CA GLU A 633 -36.41 -0.55 -15.62
C GLU A 633 -37.33 0.36 -14.78
N ASN A 634 -37.78 -0.11 -13.62
CA ASN A 634 -38.70 0.61 -12.73
C ASN A 634 -37.99 1.47 -11.66
N ALA A 635 -36.64 1.56 -11.67
CA ALA A 635 -35.88 2.28 -10.64
C ALA A 635 -36.27 3.76 -10.55
N LYS A 636 -36.45 4.42 -11.70
CA LYS A 636 -36.86 5.82 -11.78
C LYS A 636 -38.26 6.06 -11.21
N GLU A 637 -39.19 5.15 -11.46
CA GLU A 637 -40.56 5.26 -10.97
C GLU A 637 -40.65 5.03 -9.46
N ALA A 638 -39.89 4.06 -8.94
CA ALA A 638 -39.81 3.77 -7.51
C ALA A 638 -39.26 4.96 -6.70
N LEU A 639 -38.20 5.63 -7.21
CA LEU A 639 -37.61 6.81 -6.58
C LEU A 639 -38.55 8.02 -6.64
N ASN A 640 -39.20 8.28 -7.78
CA ASN A 640 -40.15 9.40 -7.90
C ASN A 640 -41.40 9.18 -7.03
N SER A 641 -41.85 7.93 -6.87
CA SER A 641 -42.92 7.59 -5.93
C SER A 641 -42.50 7.80 -4.47
N CYS A 642 -41.26 7.48 -4.12
CA CYS A 642 -40.69 7.75 -2.79
C CYS A 642 -40.61 9.25 -2.52
N GLU A 643 -40.08 10.03 -3.45
CA GLU A 643 -39.99 11.49 -3.34
C GLU A 643 -41.37 12.13 -3.14
N LYS A 644 -42.38 11.77 -3.94
CA LYS A 644 -43.75 12.27 -3.77
C LYS A 644 -44.34 11.91 -2.42
N HIS A 645 -44.10 10.68 -1.94
CA HIS A 645 -44.59 10.23 -0.65
C HIS A 645 -43.93 10.98 0.52
N LEU A 646 -42.62 11.22 0.45
CA LEU A 646 -41.89 12.01 1.45
C LEU A 646 -42.38 13.46 1.49
N VAL A 647 -42.49 14.10 0.33
CA VAL A 647 -42.98 15.49 0.23
C VAL A 647 -44.40 15.61 0.77
N GLN A 648 -45.29 14.66 0.46
CA GLN A 648 -46.65 14.67 1.00
C GLN A 648 -46.67 14.48 2.52
N THR A 649 -45.87 13.54 3.04
CA THR A 649 -45.77 13.29 4.49
C THR A 649 -45.24 14.50 5.26
N ILE A 650 -44.27 15.23 4.69
CA ILE A 650 -43.74 16.47 5.26
C ILE A 650 -44.82 17.57 5.23
N LYS A 651 -45.54 17.73 4.11
CA LYS A 651 -46.64 18.71 3.99
C LYS A 651 -47.77 18.46 4.98
N ASP A 652 -48.23 17.20 5.09
CA ASP A 652 -49.29 16.82 6.02
C ASP A 652 -48.89 17.04 7.49
N SER A 653 -47.59 16.91 7.80
CA SER A 653 -47.03 17.20 9.12
C SER A 653 -46.93 18.70 9.40
N LEU A 654 -46.52 19.49 8.41
CA LEU A 654 -46.46 20.95 8.47
C LEU A 654 -47.83 21.59 8.72
N GLU A 655 -48.90 21.06 8.10
CA GLU A 655 -50.27 21.51 8.32
C GLU A 655 -50.78 21.21 9.74
N LYS A 656 -50.26 20.18 10.42
CA LYS A 656 -50.67 19.76 11.77
C LYS A 656 -49.85 20.40 12.90
N THR A 657 -48.59 20.79 12.65
CA THR A 657 -47.64 21.17 13.71
C THR A 657 -47.12 22.62 13.60
N GLY A 658 -47.50 23.36 12.55
CA GLY A 658 -46.98 24.70 12.25
C GLY A 658 -45.56 24.65 11.66
N THR A 659 -45.19 25.71 10.94
CA THR A 659 -43.99 25.81 10.09
C THR A 659 -42.71 25.26 10.75
N PHE A 660 -42.01 24.38 10.03
CA PHE A 660 -40.57 24.16 10.22
C PHE A 660 -39.88 25.38 9.62
N ASN A 661 -39.15 26.14 10.44
CA ASN A 661 -38.34 27.27 9.98
C ASN A 661 -36.99 26.78 9.46
#